data_AF-A0A3N4HGD4-F1
#
_entry.id   AF-A0A3N4HGD4-F1
#
_cell.length_a   1.000
_cell.length_b   1.000
_cell.length_c   1.000
_cell.angle_alpha   90.00
_cell.angle_beta   90.00
_cell.angle_gamma   90.00
#
_symmetry.space_group_name_H-M   'P 1'
#
loop_
_entity.id
_entity.type
_entity.pdbx_description
1 polymer ?
#
loop_
_entity_poly.entity_id
_entity_poly.type
_entity_poly.pdbx_seq_one_letter_code
_entity_poly.pdbx_strand_id
1 'polypeptide(L)'
;MSKQTVESDDDGTEQIRKDDLCFRSCSAILKAFPGNEINLFPRQSESIFDPEVKKAADRCHKVAFLLVRDEEVVAVMPLRRDGAGISLVVASNRPGSSSTETLPSNARKNDLPPEYRNTEFLPLRWVEDPTSAGMKFYDFLSANWMNISWEHHIGLFKRYLHRAQSVPDRSASKALYHYCHLISYMKNQKRLLDLPRGGISYFKLLERVRLRKRTDFLGFRRPYKGQEDRLCSYISVVELDAVEYIRQSVSDALPETERANFTGLSIFNVDRERLDQKATAATILQILEDFFAVLVAVLRFTKDAYELLSSDSMPNSTLLRTVANRLTRAGHFFYVLELKSKLLPWILNDWLQRSFNDEHEAMVEEVQCSAPVLDSEADEDDDEDNEAEIGDEDADNIDYVEATTIAEKVGNYLRLCFATYRYCRELSNAKHMVIGRVAIAGVRNTAMSPEDWRTTVRWAYQACGIKELWKPKAEEVIGQIETLANCDNAVERNRLKFFRQMPTVQGGVIHCEAALASLYLLGRINSSHIDPEFRRILPTLGSSKPCCPLCSIIVKEINRELRKLGSAVAIPILFTHSTPCTSALPPGLPQRVRKAILQTVAEKVYASLEDLSRESKERAIELLEEGDPAMQTQWGCRHSRLGPNHHQWSPERPAAKVIGPIGSGFYIFIPNALFILPLAILHRWASVGKGTA
;
A
#
# COMPACT_ATOMS: atom_id res chain seq x y z
N MET A 1 39.30 -12.51 -28.83
CA MET A 1 38.08 -12.12 -29.59
C MET A 1 37.56 -13.36 -30.29
N SER A 2 36.75 -14.18 -29.61
CA SER A 2 36.03 -15.28 -30.24
C SER A 2 34.71 -14.75 -30.77
N LYS A 3 34.38 -15.09 -32.02
CA LYS A 3 33.08 -14.86 -32.61
C LYS A 3 32.07 -15.75 -31.89
N GLN A 4 31.24 -15.17 -31.03
CA GLN A 4 30.01 -15.81 -30.58
C GLN A 4 29.10 -15.93 -31.79
N THR A 5 28.81 -17.18 -32.15
CA THR A 5 27.74 -17.57 -33.04
C THR A 5 26.42 -17.03 -32.49
N VAL A 6 25.74 -16.23 -33.31
CA VAL A 6 24.38 -15.75 -33.07
C VAL A 6 23.46 -16.96 -33.19
N GLU A 7 23.10 -17.55 -32.04
CA GLU A 7 21.91 -18.40 -31.93
C GLU A 7 20.70 -17.53 -32.30
N SER A 8 19.77 -18.11 -33.07
CA SER A 8 18.58 -17.44 -33.60
C SER A 8 17.78 -16.75 -32.50
N ASP A 9 17.55 -15.43 -32.64
CA ASP A 9 16.78 -14.56 -31.72
C ASP A 9 15.33 -15.02 -31.44
N ASP A 10 14.83 -16.05 -32.11
CA ASP A 10 13.44 -16.53 -32.01
C ASP A 10 13.16 -17.34 -30.72
N ASP A 11 14.13 -18.14 -30.24
CA ASP A 11 13.96 -18.99 -29.04
C ASP A 11 13.98 -18.17 -27.73
N GLY A 12 14.64 -17.01 -27.75
CA GLY A 12 14.69 -16.08 -26.61
C GLY A 12 13.35 -15.42 -26.33
N THR A 13 12.59 -15.09 -27.37
CA THR A 13 11.33 -14.34 -27.29
C THR A 13 10.21 -15.21 -26.71
N GLU A 14 10.10 -16.46 -27.16
CA GLU A 14 9.10 -17.41 -26.65
C GLU A 14 9.36 -17.79 -25.18
N GLN A 15 10.63 -17.95 -24.78
CA GLN A 15 10.94 -18.21 -23.38
C GLN A 15 10.62 -17.01 -22.47
N ILE A 16 10.86 -15.78 -22.92
CA ILE A 16 10.45 -14.57 -22.18
C ILE A 16 8.94 -14.56 -21.96
N ARG A 17 8.18 -14.87 -23.02
CA ARG A 17 6.72 -14.97 -22.96
C ARG A 17 6.27 -15.99 -21.93
N LYS A 18 6.82 -17.22 -21.98
CA LYS A 18 6.50 -18.28 -21.01
C LYS A 18 6.83 -17.87 -19.57
N ASP A 19 8.00 -17.27 -19.35
CA ASP A 19 8.41 -16.79 -18.03
C ASP A 19 7.41 -15.76 -17.46
N ASP A 20 6.97 -14.81 -18.27
CA ASP A 20 5.99 -13.79 -17.86
C ASP A 20 4.60 -14.38 -17.59
N LEU A 21 4.12 -15.28 -18.46
CA LEU A 21 2.82 -15.94 -18.28
C LEU A 21 2.77 -16.79 -17.00
N CYS A 22 3.87 -17.48 -16.70
CA CYS A 22 4.03 -18.23 -15.46
C CYS A 22 4.03 -17.30 -14.25
N PHE A 23 4.79 -16.19 -14.30
CA PHE A 23 4.83 -15.20 -13.22
C PHE A 23 3.44 -14.59 -12.94
N ARG A 24 2.68 -14.23 -13.98
CA ARG A 24 1.30 -13.73 -13.83
C ARG A 24 0.42 -14.74 -13.11
N SER A 25 0.50 -16.00 -13.53
CA SER A 25 -0.26 -17.10 -12.92
C SER A 25 0.11 -17.27 -11.45
N CYS A 26 1.40 -17.25 -11.11
CA CYS A 26 1.85 -17.25 -9.72
C CYS A 26 1.32 -16.04 -8.93
N SER A 27 1.39 -14.84 -9.51
CA SER A 27 0.92 -13.62 -8.84
C SER A 27 -0.58 -13.65 -8.54
N ALA A 28 -1.37 -14.27 -9.43
CA ALA A 28 -2.81 -14.44 -9.25
C ALA A 28 -3.13 -15.47 -8.16
N ILE A 29 -2.41 -16.60 -8.14
CA ILE A 29 -2.50 -17.59 -7.06
C ILE A 29 -2.13 -16.93 -5.72
N LEU A 30 -1.05 -16.17 -5.65
CA LEU A 30 -0.59 -15.51 -4.43
C LEU A 30 -1.48 -14.33 -4.00
N LYS A 31 -2.24 -13.71 -4.91
CA LYS A 31 -3.30 -12.73 -4.54
C LYS A 31 -4.44 -13.45 -3.81
N ALA A 32 -4.86 -14.61 -4.32
CA ALA A 32 -5.94 -15.40 -3.72
C ALA A 32 -5.53 -16.16 -2.44
N PHE A 33 -4.26 -16.57 -2.39
CA PHE A 33 -3.63 -17.24 -1.27
C PHE A 33 -2.36 -16.47 -0.87
N PRO A 34 -2.48 -15.38 -0.09
CA PRO A 34 -1.34 -14.59 0.31
C PRO A 34 -0.48 -15.28 1.39
N GLY A 35 -0.98 -16.34 2.04
CA GLY A 35 -0.28 -17.00 3.15
C GLY A 35 -0.08 -16.07 4.35
N ASN A 36 -1.10 -15.28 4.69
CA ASN A 36 -1.05 -14.34 5.82
C ASN A 36 -0.83 -15.08 7.15
N GLU A 37 -1.45 -16.26 7.31
CA GLU A 37 -1.39 -17.07 8.53
C GLU A 37 0.03 -17.59 8.81
N ILE A 38 0.75 -17.97 7.76
CA ILE A 38 2.16 -18.36 7.83
C ILE A 38 3.13 -17.18 7.66
N ASN A 39 2.63 -15.94 7.68
CA ASN A 39 3.42 -14.72 7.51
C ASN A 39 4.35 -14.78 6.28
N LEU A 40 3.82 -15.25 5.15
CA LEU A 40 4.60 -15.54 3.95
C LEU A 40 5.24 -14.29 3.33
N PHE A 41 4.52 -13.17 3.43
CA PHE A 41 4.89 -11.83 3.01
C PHE A 41 4.76 -10.87 4.21
N PRO A 42 5.75 -10.84 5.10
CA PRO A 42 5.71 -9.90 6.20
C PRO A 42 5.73 -8.47 5.66
N ARG A 43 4.99 -7.57 6.31
CA ARG A 43 5.22 -6.13 6.11
C ARG A 43 6.67 -5.83 6.49
N GLN A 44 7.40 -5.13 5.62
CA GLN A 44 8.79 -4.75 5.87
C GLN A 44 8.90 -3.24 5.80
N SER A 45 9.52 -2.65 6.83
CA SER A 45 10.23 -1.39 6.70
C SER A 45 11.71 -1.70 6.82
N GLU A 46 12.46 -1.52 5.73
CA GLU A 46 13.91 -1.67 5.84
C GLU A 46 14.48 -0.41 6.51
N SER A 47 15.21 -0.61 7.60
CA SER A 47 15.99 0.48 8.20
C SER A 47 17.13 0.84 7.24
N ILE A 48 16.96 1.93 6.50
CA ILE A 48 18.04 2.50 5.69
C ILE A 48 19.01 3.20 6.66
N PHE A 49 20.10 2.51 6.99
CA PHE A 49 21.12 3.00 7.91
C PHE A 49 21.90 4.20 7.37
N ASP A 50 22.05 4.31 6.05
CA ASP A 50 22.68 5.48 5.42
C ASP A 50 21.70 6.66 5.41
N PRO A 51 21.96 7.74 6.18
CA PRO A 51 21.04 8.86 6.30
C PRO A 51 20.83 9.61 4.98
N GLU A 52 21.82 9.65 4.10
CA GLU A 52 21.70 10.35 2.81
C GLU A 52 20.87 9.53 1.83
N VAL A 53 21.02 8.20 1.82
CA VAL A 53 20.15 7.31 1.04
C VAL A 53 18.72 7.36 1.58
N LYS A 54 18.52 7.33 2.91
CA LYS A 54 17.19 7.46 3.54
C LYS A 54 16.50 8.75 3.10
N LYS A 55 17.22 9.88 3.17
CA LYS A 55 16.74 11.20 2.75
C LYS A 55 16.48 11.31 1.25
N ALA A 56 17.27 10.66 0.41
CA ALA A 56 17.05 10.63 -1.03
C ALA A 56 15.80 9.80 -1.39
N ALA A 57 15.63 8.63 -0.76
CA ALA A 57 14.49 7.76 -0.95
C ALA A 57 13.19 8.43 -0.47
N ASP A 58 13.22 9.05 0.72
CA ASP A 58 12.13 9.86 1.28
C ASP A 58 11.68 10.98 0.33
N ARG A 59 12.64 11.71 -0.27
CA ARG A 59 12.32 12.74 -1.27
C ARG A 59 11.66 12.13 -2.52
N CYS A 60 12.15 11.00 -3.01
CA CYS A 60 11.55 10.32 -4.17
C CYS A 60 10.13 9.86 -3.85
N HIS A 61 9.89 9.32 -2.65
CA HIS A 61 8.57 8.93 -2.17
C HIS A 61 7.61 10.12 -2.13
N LYS A 62 8.03 11.25 -1.55
CA LYS A 62 7.22 12.49 -1.51
C LYS A 62 6.86 13.00 -2.90
N VAL A 63 7.83 12.96 -3.83
CA VAL A 63 7.56 13.33 -5.23
C VAL A 63 6.59 12.37 -5.87
N ALA A 64 6.77 11.06 -5.70
CA ALA A 64 5.86 10.03 -6.24
C ALA A 64 4.44 10.24 -5.70
N PHE A 65 4.29 10.42 -4.38
CA PHE A 65 3.02 10.66 -3.71
C PHE A 65 2.28 11.89 -4.26
N LEU A 66 2.98 13.00 -4.47
CA LEU A 66 2.39 14.25 -4.97
C LEU A 66 2.06 14.19 -6.47
N LEU A 67 2.71 13.30 -7.21
CA LEU A 67 2.41 13.07 -8.62
C LEU A 67 1.22 12.12 -8.84
N VAL A 68 0.85 11.31 -7.86
CA VAL A 68 -0.31 10.40 -7.98
C VAL A 68 -1.63 11.16 -8.09
N ARG A 69 -2.37 10.84 -9.16
CA ARG A 69 -3.81 11.13 -9.31
C ARG A 69 -4.65 9.93 -8.87
N ASP A 70 -5.95 9.97 -9.10
CA ASP A 70 -6.83 8.89 -8.67
C ASP A 70 -6.47 7.54 -9.28
N GLU A 71 -6.41 6.50 -8.43
CA GLU A 71 -6.08 5.09 -8.77
C GLU A 71 -4.70 4.87 -9.42
N GLU A 72 -3.85 5.90 -9.47
CA GLU A 72 -2.52 5.81 -10.07
C GLU A 72 -1.48 5.27 -9.07
N VAL A 73 -0.55 4.48 -9.58
CA VAL A 73 0.68 4.10 -8.90
C VAL A 73 1.82 4.80 -9.61
N VAL A 74 2.60 5.56 -8.86
CA VAL A 74 3.75 6.29 -9.40
C VAL A 74 5.00 5.84 -8.67
N ALA A 75 6.07 5.58 -9.43
CA ALA A 75 7.40 5.40 -8.86
C ALA A 75 8.38 6.40 -9.46
N VAL A 76 9.39 6.76 -8.68
CA VAL A 76 10.37 7.80 -9.00
C VAL A 76 11.77 7.28 -8.68
N MET A 77 12.71 7.45 -9.62
CA MET A 77 14.14 7.20 -9.41
C MET A 77 15.00 8.39 -9.88
N PRO A 78 16.12 8.72 -9.24
CA PRO A 78 17.03 9.75 -9.74
C PRO A 78 17.85 9.27 -10.95
N LEU A 79 17.91 10.07 -12.01
CA LEU A 79 18.80 9.91 -13.18
C LEU A 79 20.23 10.39 -12.92
N ARG A 80 20.41 11.62 -12.44
CA ARG A 80 21.73 12.23 -12.19
C ARG A 80 21.57 13.42 -11.27
N ARG A 81 22.60 13.69 -10.47
CA ARG A 81 22.77 14.98 -9.80
C ARG A 81 23.43 15.94 -10.80
N ASP A 82 22.64 16.82 -11.38
CA ASP A 82 23.13 17.95 -12.16
C ASP A 82 23.45 19.09 -11.20
N GLY A 83 24.42 19.95 -11.52
CA GLY A 83 24.71 21.16 -10.72
C GLY A 83 23.48 22.07 -10.53
N ALA A 84 22.44 21.89 -11.35
CA ALA A 84 21.15 22.54 -11.21
C ALA A 84 20.18 21.82 -10.24
N GLY A 85 20.22 20.50 -10.07
CA GLY A 85 19.31 19.70 -9.22
C GLY A 85 19.33 18.21 -9.55
N ILE A 86 18.36 17.43 -9.05
CA ILE A 86 18.29 15.97 -9.29
C ILE A 86 17.34 15.70 -10.46
N SER A 87 17.87 15.20 -11.57
CA SER A 87 17.02 14.73 -12.67
C SER A 87 16.33 13.42 -12.25
N LEU A 88 15.04 13.24 -12.57
CA LEU A 88 14.21 12.11 -12.13
C LEU A 88 13.68 11.31 -13.32
N VAL A 89 13.53 9.99 -13.16
CA VAL A 89 12.64 9.15 -13.96
C VAL A 89 11.37 8.90 -13.17
N VAL A 90 10.23 9.06 -13.82
CA VAL A 90 8.91 8.79 -13.26
C VAL A 90 8.24 7.70 -14.09
N ALA A 91 7.70 6.68 -13.42
CA ALA A 91 6.84 5.67 -14.03
C ALA A 91 5.43 5.77 -13.44
N SER A 92 4.42 5.57 -14.28
CA SER A 92 3.01 5.44 -13.89
C SER A 92 2.41 4.18 -14.53
N ASN A 93 1.53 3.51 -13.78
CA ASN A 93 0.79 2.32 -14.24
C ASN A 93 -0.44 2.68 -15.07
N ARG A 94 -0.83 3.96 -15.13
CA ARG A 94 -1.92 4.42 -15.99
C ARG A 94 -1.35 4.73 -17.38
N PRO A 95 -1.80 4.04 -18.44
CA PRO A 95 -1.40 4.39 -19.79
C PRO A 95 -1.81 5.83 -20.07
N GLY A 96 -1.02 6.55 -20.86
CA GLY A 96 -1.45 7.82 -21.44
C GLY A 96 -2.63 7.56 -22.36
N SER A 97 -3.83 7.46 -21.80
CA SER A 97 -5.07 7.40 -22.55
C SER A 97 -5.30 8.79 -23.13
N SER A 98 -4.83 8.99 -24.36
CA SER A 98 -5.70 9.67 -25.31
C SER A 98 -7.04 8.94 -25.25
N SER A 99 -8.08 9.64 -24.83
CA SER A 99 -9.42 9.17 -24.49
C SER A 99 -10.22 8.53 -25.65
N THR A 100 -9.55 7.96 -26.65
CA THR A 100 -10.16 7.48 -27.90
C THR A 100 -9.74 6.06 -28.30
N GLU A 101 -8.77 5.42 -27.65
CA GLU A 101 -8.46 4.02 -27.93
C GLU A 101 -9.21 3.11 -26.97
N THR A 102 -10.46 2.82 -27.29
CA THR A 102 -11.14 1.62 -26.81
C THR A 102 -10.33 0.41 -27.24
N LEU A 103 -9.55 -0.15 -26.32
CA LEU A 103 -8.96 -1.48 -26.48
C LEU A 103 -10.11 -2.45 -26.80
N PRO A 104 -10.01 -3.26 -27.87
CA PRO A 104 -11.08 -4.19 -28.23
C PRO A 104 -11.25 -5.21 -27.10
N SER A 105 -12.43 -5.23 -26.49
CA SER A 105 -12.72 -5.96 -25.26
C SER A 105 -12.77 -7.49 -25.42
N ASN A 106 -12.45 -8.05 -26.58
CA ASN A 106 -12.54 -9.49 -26.84
C ASN A 106 -11.57 -9.92 -27.95
N ALA A 107 -10.28 -10.03 -27.63
CA ALA A 107 -9.36 -10.75 -28.51
C ALA A 107 -9.69 -12.26 -28.45
N ARG A 108 -10.03 -12.86 -29.60
CA ARG A 108 -10.33 -14.30 -29.69
C ARG A 108 -9.05 -15.10 -29.48
N LYS A 109 -9.18 -16.35 -29.03
CA LYS A 109 -8.07 -17.30 -28.80
C LYS A 109 -7.13 -17.52 -30.02
N ASN A 110 -7.57 -17.11 -31.22
CA ASN A 110 -6.86 -17.24 -32.49
C ASN A 110 -6.33 -15.89 -33.03
N ASP A 111 -6.53 -14.79 -32.31
CA ASP A 111 -5.95 -13.52 -32.73
C ASP A 111 -4.44 -13.64 -32.56
N LEU A 112 -3.72 -13.44 -33.68
CA LEU A 112 -2.27 -13.38 -33.68
C LEU A 112 -1.85 -12.38 -32.60
N PRO A 113 -1.00 -12.78 -31.63
CA PRO A 113 -0.54 -11.84 -30.63
C PRO A 113 0.04 -10.63 -31.37
N PRO A 114 -0.26 -9.38 -30.95
CA PRO A 114 0.38 -8.21 -31.54
C PRO A 114 1.87 -8.51 -31.57
N GLU A 115 2.49 -8.34 -32.75
CA GLU A 115 3.91 -8.61 -32.97
C GLU A 115 4.67 -8.18 -31.71
N TYR A 116 5.48 -9.09 -31.17
CA TYR A 116 6.38 -8.89 -30.03
C TYR A 116 7.45 -7.86 -30.42
N ARG A 117 7.04 -6.66 -30.85
CA ARG A 117 7.91 -5.55 -31.20
C ARG A 117 8.44 -5.01 -29.91
N ASN A 118 9.55 -5.64 -29.54
CA ASN A 118 10.56 -5.21 -28.61
C ASN A 118 10.06 -4.93 -27.19
N THR A 119 10.88 -5.40 -26.27
CA THR A 119 11.04 -4.98 -24.88
C THR A 119 11.34 -3.48 -24.78
N GLU A 120 10.49 -2.62 -25.34
CA GLU A 120 10.64 -1.18 -25.27
C GLU A 120 10.03 -0.70 -23.96
N PHE A 121 10.89 -0.60 -22.93
CA PHE A 121 10.70 0.48 -21.97
C PHE A 121 10.60 1.79 -22.75
N LEU A 122 9.60 2.60 -22.43
CA LEU A 122 9.24 3.72 -23.29
C LEU A 122 10.42 4.67 -23.53
N PRO A 123 10.51 5.27 -24.74
CA PRO A 123 11.51 6.29 -25.06
C PRO A 123 11.36 7.49 -24.13
N LEU A 124 12.51 8.06 -23.74
CA LEU A 124 12.55 9.29 -22.96
C LEU A 124 11.88 10.41 -23.74
N ARG A 125 10.75 10.89 -23.22
CA ARG A 125 10.13 12.12 -23.65
C ARG A 125 10.25 13.13 -22.53
N TRP A 126 10.70 14.33 -22.91
CA TRP A 126 10.83 15.42 -21.98
C TRP A 126 9.45 15.95 -21.62
N VAL A 127 9.38 16.46 -20.42
CA VAL A 127 8.17 17.02 -19.84
C VAL A 127 8.05 18.48 -20.27
N GLU A 128 6.97 18.80 -20.99
CA GLU A 128 6.64 20.17 -21.40
C GLU A 128 5.61 20.80 -20.45
N ASP A 129 5.72 22.12 -20.27
CA ASP A 129 4.71 22.91 -19.57
C ASP A 129 3.64 23.34 -20.57
N PRO A 130 2.37 22.92 -20.39
CA PRO A 130 1.29 23.22 -21.34
C PRO A 130 0.83 24.68 -21.32
N THR A 131 1.25 25.48 -20.34
CA THR A 131 0.64 26.81 -20.14
C THR A 131 1.24 27.87 -21.04
N SER A 132 0.41 28.43 -21.91
CA SER A 132 0.76 29.61 -22.71
C SER A 132 1.09 30.82 -21.83
N ALA A 133 1.98 31.68 -22.32
CA ALA A 133 2.33 32.93 -21.63
C ALA A 133 1.07 33.78 -21.34
N GLY A 134 0.82 34.09 -20.07
CA GLY A 134 -0.29 34.95 -19.63
C GLY A 134 -1.57 34.25 -19.17
N MET A 135 -1.72 32.92 -19.38
CA MET A 135 -2.86 32.18 -18.84
C MET A 135 -2.76 32.06 -17.31
N LYS A 136 -3.85 32.38 -16.59
CA LYS A 136 -3.88 32.22 -15.13
C LYS A 136 -4.06 30.75 -14.75
N PHE A 137 -3.42 30.37 -13.65
CA PHE A 137 -3.41 29.00 -13.11
C PHE A 137 -4.80 28.34 -13.03
N TYR A 138 -5.76 29.02 -12.40
CA TYR A 138 -7.11 28.47 -12.21
C TYR A 138 -7.92 28.42 -13.50
N ASP A 139 -7.68 29.35 -14.41
CA ASP A 139 -8.36 29.39 -15.71
C ASP A 139 -7.91 28.19 -16.55
N PHE A 140 -6.61 27.88 -16.52
CA PHE A 140 -6.06 26.66 -17.12
C PHE A 140 -6.67 25.40 -16.51
N LEU A 141 -6.70 25.27 -15.18
CA LEU A 141 -7.24 24.09 -14.51
C LEU A 141 -8.74 23.90 -14.78
N SER A 142 -9.54 24.97 -14.79
CA SER A 142 -10.96 24.86 -15.11
C SER A 142 -11.21 24.45 -16.56
N ALA A 143 -10.38 24.91 -17.50
CA ALA A 143 -10.50 24.56 -18.91
C ALA A 143 -10.06 23.12 -19.22
N ASN A 144 -9.19 22.55 -18.38
CA ASN A 144 -8.59 21.23 -18.57
C ASN A 144 -8.91 20.28 -17.39
N TRP A 145 -10.00 20.53 -16.65
CA TRP A 145 -10.31 19.76 -15.45
C TRP A 145 -10.43 18.28 -15.77
N MET A 146 -9.69 17.44 -15.04
CA MET A 146 -9.50 15.99 -15.28
C MET A 146 -8.96 15.57 -16.66
N ASN A 147 -8.70 16.51 -17.57
CA ASN A 147 -8.22 16.25 -18.93
C ASN A 147 -6.74 16.63 -19.13
N ILE A 148 -5.98 16.75 -18.04
CA ILE A 148 -4.53 17.04 -18.10
C ILE A 148 -3.79 15.74 -18.44
N SER A 149 -3.03 15.73 -19.54
CA SER A 149 -2.17 14.59 -19.87
C SER A 149 -1.10 14.37 -18.79
N TRP A 150 -0.56 13.15 -18.73
CA TRP A 150 0.44 12.81 -17.72
C TRP A 150 1.71 13.66 -17.84
N GLU A 151 2.16 13.91 -19.06
CA GLU A 151 3.31 14.75 -19.38
C GLU A 151 3.07 16.18 -18.90
N HIS A 152 1.91 16.75 -19.22
CA HIS A 152 1.53 18.08 -18.78
C HIS A 152 1.43 18.20 -17.26
N HIS A 153 0.91 17.18 -16.58
CA HIS A 153 0.84 17.14 -15.12
C HIS A 153 2.23 17.20 -14.48
N ILE A 154 3.18 16.40 -14.98
CA ILE A 154 4.56 16.44 -14.47
C ILE A 154 5.20 17.80 -14.77
N GLY A 155 4.87 18.43 -15.90
CA GLY A 155 5.41 19.74 -16.31
C GLY A 155 4.96 20.86 -15.38
N LEU A 156 3.66 20.88 -15.09
CA LEU A 156 3.04 21.78 -14.13
C LEU A 156 3.61 21.58 -12.73
N PHE A 157 3.68 20.33 -12.24
CA PHE A 157 4.25 20.01 -10.93
C PHE A 157 5.68 20.53 -10.81
N LYS A 158 6.53 20.21 -11.79
CA LYS A 158 7.91 20.68 -11.86
C LYS A 158 7.95 22.22 -11.80
N ARG A 159 7.21 22.92 -12.66
CA ARG A 159 7.18 24.39 -12.67
C ARG A 159 6.82 24.98 -11.32
N TYR A 160 5.74 24.50 -10.68
CA TYR A 160 5.31 25.04 -9.41
C TYR A 160 6.29 24.74 -8.28
N LEU A 161 6.90 23.55 -8.27
CA LEU A 161 7.93 23.21 -7.30
C LEU A 161 9.18 24.08 -7.46
N HIS A 162 9.66 24.26 -8.69
CA HIS A 162 10.79 25.15 -8.98
C HIS A 162 10.51 26.59 -8.55
N ARG A 163 9.29 27.10 -8.84
CA ARG A 163 8.89 28.44 -8.41
C ARG A 163 8.89 28.55 -6.88
N ALA A 164 8.36 27.55 -6.18
CA ALA A 164 8.33 27.50 -4.73
C ALA A 164 9.72 27.41 -4.08
N GLN A 165 10.71 26.82 -4.77
CA GLN A 165 12.10 26.69 -4.28
C GLN A 165 12.98 27.90 -4.64
N SER A 166 12.73 28.53 -5.79
CA SER A 166 13.55 29.66 -6.29
C SER A 166 13.18 30.98 -5.65
N VAL A 167 11.91 31.16 -5.28
CA VAL A 167 11.42 32.38 -4.64
C VAL A 167 10.99 32.03 -3.21
N PRO A 168 11.67 32.52 -2.16
CA PRO A 168 11.26 32.34 -0.77
C PRO A 168 10.03 33.18 -0.40
N ASP A 169 9.10 33.33 -1.35
CA ASP A 169 7.82 34.02 -1.19
C ASP A 169 6.73 32.99 -0.89
N ARG A 170 5.92 33.28 0.14
CA ARG A 170 4.74 32.49 0.50
C ARG A 170 3.76 32.33 -0.68
N SER A 171 3.71 33.29 -1.59
CA SER A 171 2.84 33.22 -2.78
C SER A 171 3.27 32.11 -3.75
N ALA A 172 4.57 31.86 -3.88
CA ALA A 172 5.13 30.86 -4.77
C ALA A 172 4.82 29.44 -4.28
N SER A 173 5.02 29.18 -2.98
CA SER A 173 4.66 27.89 -2.38
C SER A 173 3.15 27.66 -2.38
N LYS A 174 2.35 28.72 -2.23
CA LYS A 174 0.89 28.62 -2.27
C LYS A 174 0.36 28.05 -3.59
N ALA A 175 0.96 28.42 -4.73
CA ALA A 175 0.57 27.86 -6.03
C ALA A 175 0.83 26.35 -6.12
N LEU A 176 1.97 25.87 -5.59
CA LEU A 176 2.27 24.44 -5.49
C LEU A 176 1.23 23.71 -4.62
N TYR A 177 0.92 24.26 -3.44
CA TYR A 177 -0.06 23.66 -2.52
C TYR A 177 -1.42 23.52 -3.19
N HIS A 178 -1.87 24.58 -3.86
CA HIS A 178 -3.14 24.58 -4.57
C HIS A 178 -3.17 23.55 -5.68
N TYR A 179 -2.10 23.46 -6.48
CA TYR A 179 -2.01 22.48 -7.55
C TYR A 179 -2.10 21.05 -7.02
N CYS A 180 -1.26 20.68 -6.05
CA CYS A 180 -1.22 19.33 -5.54
C CYS A 180 -2.53 18.94 -4.82
N HIS A 181 -3.16 19.85 -4.07
CA HIS A 181 -4.47 19.57 -3.47
C HIS A 181 -5.57 19.32 -4.50
N LEU A 182 -5.62 20.13 -5.56
CA LEU A 182 -6.67 20.01 -6.58
C LEU A 182 -6.48 18.76 -7.45
N ILE A 183 -5.24 18.42 -7.82
CA ILE A 183 -4.98 17.25 -8.67
C ILE A 183 -5.09 15.93 -7.89
N SER A 184 -4.77 15.93 -6.60
CA SER A 184 -4.93 14.76 -5.73
C SER A 184 -6.28 14.70 -5.02
N TYR A 185 -7.29 15.48 -5.44
CA TYR A 185 -8.52 15.62 -4.65
C TYR A 185 -9.28 14.29 -4.48
N MET A 186 -9.45 13.48 -5.53
CA MET A 186 -10.14 12.18 -5.46
C MET A 186 -9.41 11.23 -4.50
N LYS A 187 -8.09 11.06 -4.68
CA LYS A 187 -7.23 10.28 -3.76
C LYS A 187 -7.42 10.71 -2.31
N ASN A 188 -7.35 12.02 -2.04
CA ASN A 188 -7.43 12.53 -0.68
C ASN A 188 -8.86 12.47 -0.12
N GLN A 189 -9.88 12.61 -0.97
CA GLN A 189 -11.28 12.44 -0.61
C GLN A 189 -11.57 10.99 -0.24
N LYS A 190 -11.11 10.04 -1.06
CA LYS A 190 -11.20 8.61 -0.80
C LYS A 190 -10.58 8.30 0.56
N ARG A 191 -9.31 8.65 0.79
CA ARG A 191 -8.62 8.46 2.08
C ARG A 191 -9.35 9.09 3.27
N LEU A 192 -9.95 10.27 3.11
CA LEU A 192 -10.70 10.92 4.18
C LEU A 192 -11.97 10.14 4.52
N LEU A 193 -12.65 9.59 3.52
CA LEU A 193 -13.95 8.93 3.66
C LEU A 193 -13.86 7.42 3.78
N ASP A 194 -12.69 6.84 3.53
CA ASP A 194 -12.51 5.42 3.36
C ASP A 194 -12.93 4.61 4.59
N LEU A 195 -13.29 3.36 4.32
CA LEU A 195 -13.62 2.35 5.31
C LEU A 195 -12.40 1.42 5.46
N PRO A 196 -11.48 1.68 6.41
CA PRO A 196 -10.43 0.74 6.72
C PRO A 196 -11.01 -0.62 7.13
N ARG A 197 -10.16 -1.65 7.09
CA ARG A 197 -10.51 -3.05 7.42
C ARG A 197 -11.44 -3.13 8.64
N GLY A 198 -12.64 -3.66 8.43
CA GLY A 198 -13.70 -3.74 9.45
C GLY A 198 -14.91 -2.84 9.17
N GLY A 199 -14.92 -2.07 8.07
CA GLY A 199 -16.10 -1.31 7.64
C GLY A 199 -16.35 -0.04 8.47
N ILE A 200 -15.35 0.43 9.23
CA ILE A 200 -15.48 1.56 10.15
C ILE A 200 -14.67 2.74 9.65
N SER A 201 -15.36 3.80 9.22
CA SER A 201 -14.70 5.07 8.87
C SER A 201 -14.09 5.74 10.11
N TYR A 202 -12.78 5.99 10.13
CA TYR A 202 -12.14 6.77 11.21
C TYR A 202 -12.64 8.21 11.27
N PHE A 203 -13.07 8.78 10.13
CA PHE A 203 -13.80 10.04 10.12
C PHE A 203 -15.06 9.95 10.98
N LYS A 204 -15.87 8.90 10.79
CA LYS A 204 -17.11 8.69 11.55
C LYS A 204 -16.84 8.40 13.01
N LEU A 205 -15.79 7.63 13.32
CA LEU A 205 -15.34 7.40 14.69
C LEU A 205 -15.03 8.73 15.39
N LEU A 206 -14.24 9.61 14.75
CA LEU A 206 -13.92 10.94 15.28
C LEU A 206 -15.17 11.81 15.50
N GLU A 207 -16.17 11.74 14.61
CA GLU A 207 -17.45 12.43 14.79
C GLU A 207 -18.30 11.85 15.93
N ARG A 208 -18.24 10.53 16.11
CA ARG A 208 -19.06 9.79 17.06
C ARG A 208 -18.49 9.79 18.46
N VAL A 209 -17.18 9.88 18.65
CA VAL A 209 -16.56 9.97 19.98
C VAL A 209 -17.14 11.18 20.70
N ARG A 210 -18.17 10.89 21.50
CA ARG A 210 -18.91 11.89 22.23
C ARG A 210 -18.18 12.12 23.53
N LEU A 211 -17.78 13.35 23.78
CA LEU A 211 -17.27 13.81 25.09
C LEU A 211 -18.37 13.81 26.18
N ARG A 212 -19.48 13.08 25.97
CA ARG A 212 -20.71 13.11 26.78
C ARG A 212 -20.56 12.48 28.15
N LYS A 213 -19.62 11.55 28.34
CA LYS A 213 -19.14 11.16 29.67
C LYS A 213 -17.89 11.99 29.89
N ARG A 214 -17.90 12.89 30.89
CA ARG A 214 -16.73 13.71 31.26
C ARG A 214 -15.57 12.76 31.58
N THR A 215 -14.76 12.43 30.58
CA THR A 215 -13.57 11.61 30.77
C THR A 215 -12.63 12.48 31.58
N ASP A 216 -12.47 12.13 32.85
CA ASP A 216 -11.62 12.91 33.74
C ASP A 216 -10.21 12.94 33.15
N PHE A 217 -9.71 14.13 32.85
CA PHE A 217 -8.36 14.32 32.34
C PHE A 217 -7.36 14.38 33.51
N LEU A 218 -7.84 14.51 34.75
CA LEU A 218 -7.02 14.51 35.95
C LEU A 218 -6.47 13.09 36.16
N GLY A 219 -5.14 12.99 36.30
CA GLY A 219 -4.42 11.72 36.41
C GLY A 219 -3.64 11.32 35.16
N PHE A 220 -3.92 11.91 33.99
CA PHE A 220 -3.09 11.72 32.81
C PHE A 220 -1.83 12.58 32.85
N ARG A 221 -0.72 12.04 32.34
CA ARG A 221 0.52 12.79 32.20
C ARG A 221 0.32 13.91 31.18
N ARG A 222 0.48 15.15 31.62
CA ARG A 222 0.24 16.35 30.80
C ARG A 222 1.18 16.46 29.58
N PRO A 223 0.70 17.00 28.44
CA PRO A 223 1.50 17.11 27.22
C PRO A 223 2.64 18.15 27.34
N TYR A 224 2.45 19.16 28.20
CA TYR A 224 3.42 20.23 28.43
C TYR A 224 3.86 20.30 29.89
N LYS A 225 5.02 20.94 30.10
CA LYS A 225 5.55 21.18 31.46
C LYS A 225 4.77 22.32 32.11
N GLY A 226 4.38 22.17 33.37
CA GLY A 226 3.73 23.24 34.14
C GLY A 226 3.11 22.73 35.44
N GLN A 227 2.20 23.49 36.04
CA GLN A 227 1.34 23.06 37.17
C GLN A 227 -0.03 22.59 36.64
N GLU A 228 -0.68 21.64 37.31
CA GLU A 228 -1.91 20.98 36.83
C GLU A 228 -3.10 21.93 36.73
N ASP A 229 -3.10 22.99 37.54
CA ASP A 229 -4.12 24.03 37.56
C ASP A 229 -3.88 25.13 36.52
N ARG A 230 -3.06 24.92 35.48
CA ARG A 230 -2.72 25.95 34.47
C ARG A 230 -2.97 25.45 33.04
N LEU A 231 -3.55 26.32 32.21
CA LEU A 231 -3.83 26.01 30.79
C LEU A 231 -2.58 25.69 29.99
N CYS A 232 -1.46 26.37 30.25
CA CYS A 232 -0.18 26.16 29.56
C CYS A 232 0.38 24.73 29.70
N SER A 233 -0.11 23.95 30.67
CA SER A 233 0.25 22.54 30.82
C SER A 233 -0.45 21.62 29.82
N TYR A 234 -1.55 22.08 29.21
CA TYR A 234 -2.41 21.30 28.32
C TYR A 234 -2.40 21.85 26.90
N ILE A 235 -2.42 23.16 26.72
CA ILE A 235 -2.44 23.80 25.40
C ILE A 235 -1.34 24.87 25.31
N SER A 236 -0.69 24.97 24.16
CA SER A 236 0.33 25.98 23.88
C SER A 236 -0.21 27.06 22.94
N VAL A 237 0.52 28.17 22.85
CA VAL A 237 0.23 29.27 21.92
C VAL A 237 0.21 28.77 20.46
N VAL A 238 1.01 27.76 20.13
CA VAL A 238 1.07 27.21 18.77
C VAL A 238 -0.25 26.57 18.34
N GLU A 239 -0.94 25.86 19.24
CA GLU A 239 -2.27 25.31 18.93
C GLU A 239 -3.32 26.42 18.83
N LEU A 240 -3.30 27.40 19.75
CA LEU A 240 -4.24 28.51 19.73
C LEU A 240 -4.12 29.34 18.46
N ASP A 241 -2.90 29.55 17.97
CA ASP A 241 -2.67 30.24 16.70
C ASP A 241 -3.16 29.43 15.50
N ALA A 242 -3.03 28.11 15.53
CA ALA A 242 -3.57 27.24 14.48
C ALA A 242 -5.12 27.22 14.48
N VAL A 243 -5.74 27.17 15.66
CA VAL A 243 -7.19 27.24 15.87
C VAL A 243 -7.74 28.59 15.37
N GLU A 244 -7.10 29.69 15.74
CA GLU A 244 -7.52 31.03 15.30
C GLU A 244 -7.35 31.20 13.77
N TYR A 245 -6.27 30.66 13.21
CA TYR A 245 -6.01 30.72 11.76
C TYR A 245 -7.10 30.04 10.92
N ILE A 246 -7.70 28.95 11.43
CA ILE A 246 -8.72 28.18 10.70
C ILE A 246 -10.15 28.63 11.01
N ARG A 247 -10.37 29.33 12.14
CA ARG A 247 -11.67 29.76 12.67
C ARG A 247 -12.62 30.33 11.62
N GLN A 248 -12.22 31.43 10.96
CA GLN A 248 -13.10 32.13 10.03
C GLN A 248 -13.48 31.23 8.84
N SER A 249 -12.53 30.45 8.33
CA SER A 249 -12.79 29.56 7.18
C SER A 249 -13.80 28.47 7.49
N VAL A 250 -13.71 27.87 8.67
CA VAL A 250 -14.66 26.86 9.10
C VAL A 250 -16.01 27.51 9.37
N SER A 251 -16.03 28.63 10.11
CA SER A 251 -17.26 29.38 10.40
C SER A 251 -18.05 29.77 9.14
N ASP A 252 -17.36 30.27 8.11
CA ASP A 252 -17.98 30.66 6.83
C ASP A 252 -18.56 29.47 6.05
N ALA A 253 -18.00 28.27 6.24
CA ALA A 253 -18.44 27.05 5.56
C ALA A 253 -19.57 26.33 6.30
N LEU A 254 -19.69 26.53 7.62
CA LEU A 254 -20.74 25.89 8.41
C LEU A 254 -22.13 26.47 8.09
N PRO A 255 -23.19 25.64 8.18
CA PRO A 255 -24.57 26.09 8.19
C PRO A 255 -24.81 27.15 9.27
N GLU A 256 -25.75 28.08 9.05
CA GLU A 256 -26.01 29.18 9.99
C GLU A 256 -26.33 28.70 11.42
N THR A 257 -27.04 27.57 11.54
CA THR A 257 -27.41 26.94 12.81
C THR A 257 -26.20 26.42 13.60
N GLU A 258 -25.16 25.93 12.93
CA GLU A 258 -23.94 25.43 13.56
C GLU A 258 -22.90 26.53 13.74
N ARG A 259 -22.93 27.56 12.89
CA ARG A 259 -21.99 28.68 12.91
C ARG A 259 -21.97 29.39 14.25
N ALA A 260 -23.14 29.70 14.82
CA ALA A 260 -23.23 30.39 16.10
C ALA A 260 -22.57 29.58 17.22
N ASN A 261 -22.88 28.29 17.32
CA ASN A 261 -22.30 27.36 18.30
C ASN A 261 -20.78 27.27 18.14
N PHE A 262 -20.30 27.12 16.91
CA PHE A 262 -18.87 27.07 16.63
C PHE A 262 -18.19 28.39 17.02
N THR A 263 -18.68 29.54 16.57
CA THR A 263 -18.06 30.83 16.90
C THR A 263 -18.05 31.17 18.38
N GLY A 264 -18.97 30.56 19.15
CA GLY A 264 -19.09 30.71 20.60
C GLY A 264 -18.22 29.78 21.44
N LEU A 265 -17.41 28.90 20.83
CA LEU A 265 -16.49 28.04 21.57
C LEU A 265 -15.51 28.89 22.41
N SER A 266 -15.31 28.49 23.66
CA SER A 266 -14.48 29.20 24.64
C SER A 266 -13.00 29.25 24.22
N ILE A 267 -12.53 28.25 23.48
CA ILE A 267 -11.15 28.21 22.95
C ILE A 267 -10.78 29.45 22.12
N PHE A 268 -11.75 30.08 21.46
CA PHE A 268 -11.52 31.29 20.66
C PHE A 268 -11.34 32.57 21.49
N ASN A 269 -11.64 32.52 22.78
CA ASN A 269 -11.56 33.66 23.70
C ASN A 269 -10.42 33.51 24.73
N VAL A 270 -9.54 32.52 24.55
CA VAL A 270 -8.41 32.29 25.45
C VAL A 270 -7.36 33.40 25.27
N ASP A 271 -7.02 34.07 26.38
CA ASP A 271 -5.94 35.05 26.40
C ASP A 271 -4.57 34.35 26.33
N ARG A 272 -3.86 34.57 25.22
CA ARG A 272 -2.55 33.98 24.94
C ARG A 272 -1.48 34.41 25.95
N GLU A 273 -1.61 35.59 26.55
CA GLU A 273 -0.63 36.12 27.50
C GLU A 273 -0.83 35.55 28.92
N ARG A 274 -1.94 34.86 29.16
CA ARG A 274 -2.38 34.42 30.50
C ARG A 274 -2.55 32.92 30.64
N LEU A 275 -1.92 32.12 29.77
CA LEU A 275 -1.99 30.66 29.83
C LEU A 275 -1.38 30.08 31.11
N ASP A 276 -0.48 30.82 31.77
CA ASP A 276 0.18 30.43 33.01
C ASP A 276 -0.64 30.76 34.26
N GLN A 277 -1.77 31.44 34.12
CA GLN A 277 -2.68 31.73 35.22
C GLN A 277 -3.43 30.47 35.65
N LYS A 278 -3.85 30.46 36.92
CA LYS A 278 -4.64 29.35 37.46
C LYS A 278 -5.99 29.29 36.76
N ALA A 279 -6.33 28.14 36.22
CA ALA A 279 -7.61 27.81 35.62
C ALA A 279 -8.26 26.67 36.41
N THR A 280 -9.59 26.68 36.49
CA THR A 280 -10.32 25.57 37.11
C THR A 280 -10.24 24.33 36.21
N ALA A 281 -10.34 23.13 36.78
CA ALA A 281 -10.37 21.90 36.00
C ALA A 281 -11.51 21.90 34.96
N ALA A 282 -12.67 22.48 35.31
CA ALA A 282 -13.80 22.63 34.40
C ALA A 282 -13.47 23.54 33.20
N THR A 283 -12.74 24.63 33.42
CA THR A 283 -12.26 25.51 32.35
C THR A 283 -11.29 24.78 31.44
N ILE A 284 -10.31 24.05 32.00
CA ILE A 284 -9.33 23.29 31.22
C ILE A 284 -10.03 22.23 30.37
N LEU A 285 -10.96 21.47 30.97
CA LEU A 285 -11.76 20.47 30.26
C LEU A 285 -12.53 21.11 29.10
N GLN A 286 -13.25 22.22 29.33
CA GLN A 286 -14.00 22.90 28.27
C GLN A 286 -13.10 23.30 27.09
N ILE A 287 -11.89 23.81 27.35
CA ILE A 287 -10.95 24.19 26.29
C ILE A 287 -10.47 22.96 25.50
N LEU A 288 -10.25 21.82 26.18
CA LEU A 288 -9.86 20.57 25.52
C LEU A 288 -11.01 19.99 24.67
N GLU A 289 -12.24 20.05 25.17
CA GLU A 289 -13.44 19.64 24.44
C GLU A 289 -13.67 20.54 23.22
N ASP A 290 -13.53 21.86 23.37
CA ASP A 290 -13.61 22.83 22.28
C ASP A 290 -12.52 22.60 21.24
N PHE A 291 -11.29 22.27 21.65
CA PHE A 291 -10.20 21.92 20.72
C PHE A 291 -10.57 20.71 19.87
N PHE A 292 -11.11 19.66 20.49
CA PHE A 292 -11.56 18.47 19.78
C PHE A 292 -12.73 18.78 18.83
N ALA A 293 -13.67 19.63 19.25
CA ALA A 293 -14.75 20.10 18.39
C ALA A 293 -14.22 20.88 17.17
N VAL A 294 -13.18 21.71 17.33
CA VAL A 294 -12.51 22.38 16.22
C VAL A 294 -11.87 21.35 15.27
N LEU A 295 -11.18 20.33 15.79
CA LEU A 295 -10.60 19.26 14.98
C LEU A 295 -11.66 18.59 14.10
N VAL A 296 -12.78 18.17 14.68
CA VAL A 296 -13.89 17.52 13.95
C VAL A 296 -14.50 18.50 12.92
N ALA A 297 -14.67 19.77 13.28
CA ALA A 297 -15.19 20.77 12.35
C ALA A 297 -14.25 21.02 11.15
N VAL A 298 -12.92 20.96 11.34
CA VAL A 298 -11.96 21.06 10.23
C VAL A 298 -12.02 19.83 9.32
N LEU A 299 -12.27 18.63 9.87
CA LEU A 299 -12.47 17.42 9.05
C LEU A 299 -13.73 17.55 8.19
N ARG A 300 -14.86 17.97 8.76
CA ARG A 300 -16.10 18.26 8.01
C ARG A 300 -15.87 19.32 6.94
N PHE A 301 -15.25 20.44 7.30
CA PHE A 301 -14.87 21.49 6.38
C PHE A 301 -14.02 21.00 5.20
N THR A 302 -13.14 20.02 5.45
CA THR A 302 -12.32 19.39 4.40
C THR A 302 -13.15 18.48 3.52
N LYS A 303 -14.02 17.66 4.12
CA LYS A 303 -14.98 16.81 3.40
C LYS A 303 -15.86 17.65 2.47
N ASP A 304 -16.50 18.70 2.98
CA ASP A 304 -17.37 19.58 2.21
C ASP A 304 -16.61 20.24 1.05
N ALA A 305 -15.33 20.57 1.25
CA ALA A 305 -14.48 21.13 0.21
C ALA A 305 -14.22 20.14 -0.94
N TYR A 306 -14.11 18.84 -0.65
CA TYR A 306 -14.00 17.80 -1.68
C TYR A 306 -15.34 17.56 -2.39
N GLU A 307 -16.46 17.51 -1.66
CA GLU A 307 -17.80 17.32 -2.24
C GLU A 307 -18.17 18.43 -3.23
N LEU A 308 -17.69 19.66 -3.03
CA LEU A 308 -17.81 20.76 -3.99
C LEU A 308 -17.17 20.48 -5.35
N LEU A 309 -16.16 19.58 -5.42
CA LEU A 309 -15.50 19.18 -6.66
C LEU A 309 -16.09 17.89 -7.26
N SER A 310 -16.89 17.13 -6.49
CA SER A 310 -17.51 15.88 -6.91
C SER A 310 -18.78 16.07 -7.75
N SER A 311 -19.19 17.30 -8.03
CA SER A 311 -20.38 17.57 -8.86
C SER A 311 -20.17 17.18 -10.34
N ASP A 312 -21.22 16.75 -11.03
CA ASP A 312 -21.20 16.46 -12.49
C ASP A 312 -20.82 17.67 -13.37
N SER A 313 -20.80 18.87 -12.80
CA SER A 313 -20.44 20.11 -13.50
C SER A 313 -18.94 20.40 -13.45
N MET A 314 -18.38 20.86 -14.58
CA MET A 314 -16.99 21.33 -14.64
C MET A 314 -16.76 22.54 -13.71
N PRO A 315 -15.81 22.48 -12.77
CA PRO A 315 -15.61 23.54 -11.79
C PRO A 315 -14.99 24.79 -12.44
N ASN A 316 -15.59 25.95 -12.18
CA ASN A 316 -15.03 27.22 -12.64
C ASN A 316 -13.81 27.66 -11.79
N SER A 317 -13.06 28.62 -12.31
CA SER A 317 -11.80 29.10 -11.70
C SER A 317 -11.98 29.70 -10.30
N THR A 318 -13.16 30.25 -10.00
CA THR A 318 -13.49 30.79 -8.66
C THR A 318 -13.70 29.67 -7.65
N LEU A 319 -14.45 28.63 -8.03
CA LEU A 319 -14.68 27.46 -7.19
C LEU A 319 -13.36 26.74 -6.88
N LEU A 320 -12.54 26.48 -7.90
CA LEU A 320 -11.21 25.88 -7.73
C LEU A 320 -10.33 26.67 -6.77
N ARG A 321 -10.38 28.01 -6.85
CA ARG A 321 -9.65 28.88 -5.93
C ARG A 321 -10.17 28.77 -4.51
N THR A 322 -11.48 28.77 -4.32
CA THR A 322 -12.12 28.64 -3.02
C THR A 322 -11.74 27.31 -2.38
N VAL A 323 -11.93 26.20 -3.09
CA VAL A 323 -11.60 24.85 -2.59
C VAL A 323 -10.11 24.73 -2.27
N ALA A 324 -9.22 25.15 -3.17
CA ALA A 324 -7.78 25.09 -2.93
C ALA A 324 -7.35 25.87 -1.68
N ASN A 325 -7.95 27.05 -1.43
CA ASN A 325 -7.69 27.82 -0.22
C ASN A 325 -8.20 27.08 1.03
N ARG A 326 -9.38 26.47 0.97
CA ARG A 326 -9.95 25.67 2.09
C ARG A 326 -9.03 24.50 2.44
N LEU A 327 -8.70 23.66 1.46
CA LEU A 327 -7.83 22.50 1.63
C LEU A 327 -6.44 22.88 2.15
N THR A 328 -5.87 23.98 1.64
CA THR A 328 -4.55 24.46 2.10
C THR A 328 -4.60 24.95 3.55
N ARG A 329 -5.70 25.59 3.98
CA ARG A 329 -5.86 26.03 5.38
C ARG A 329 -6.04 24.85 6.32
N ALA A 330 -6.84 23.86 5.94
CA ALA A 330 -6.99 22.62 6.69
C ALA A 330 -5.67 21.84 6.77
N GLY A 331 -4.96 21.68 5.64
CA GLY A 331 -3.64 21.06 5.60
C GLY A 331 -2.60 21.78 6.46
N HIS A 332 -2.63 23.13 6.51
CA HIS A 332 -1.77 23.89 7.42
C HIS A 332 -2.10 23.63 8.90
N PHE A 333 -3.39 23.55 9.26
CA PHE A 333 -3.83 23.23 10.61
C PHE A 333 -3.28 21.88 11.06
N PHE A 334 -3.51 20.82 10.29
CA PHE A 334 -3.01 19.48 10.62
C PHE A 334 -1.48 19.37 10.60
N TYR A 335 -0.80 20.07 9.67
CA TYR A 335 0.66 20.14 9.67
C TYR A 335 1.24 20.73 10.98
N VAL A 336 0.58 21.74 11.57
CA VAL A 336 0.99 22.28 12.86
C VAL A 336 0.74 21.26 13.98
N LEU A 337 -0.42 20.60 13.97
CA LEU A 337 -0.76 19.59 14.98
C LEU A 337 0.17 18.38 14.94
N GLU A 338 0.56 17.92 13.76
CA GLU A 338 1.41 16.74 13.62
C GLU A 338 2.88 16.99 14.01
N LEU A 339 3.44 18.14 13.64
CA LEU A 339 4.88 18.39 13.77
C LEU A 339 5.26 19.26 14.96
N LYS A 340 4.33 20.07 15.47
CA LYS A 340 4.62 21.07 16.51
C LYS A 340 3.78 20.90 17.77
N SER A 341 2.67 20.18 17.69
CA SER A 341 1.80 19.95 18.85
C SER A 341 2.15 18.65 19.56
N LYS A 342 2.19 18.70 20.89
CA LYS A 342 2.11 17.52 21.75
C LYS A 342 0.68 17.23 22.19
N LEU A 343 -0.24 18.17 21.96
CA LEU A 343 -1.63 18.06 22.36
C LEU A 343 -2.35 16.98 21.55
N LEU A 344 -2.26 16.98 20.22
CA LEU A 344 -2.97 15.99 19.41
C LEU A 344 -2.57 14.53 19.76
N PRO A 345 -1.27 14.16 19.81
CA PRO A 345 -0.88 12.82 20.24
C PRO A 345 -1.38 12.46 21.65
N TRP A 346 -1.36 13.42 22.58
CA TRP A 346 -1.85 13.22 23.95
C TRP A 346 -3.37 13.03 24.01
N ILE A 347 -4.15 13.82 23.26
CA ILE A 347 -5.61 13.67 23.17
C ILE A 347 -5.95 12.26 22.67
N LEU A 348 -5.30 11.82 21.59
CA LEU A 348 -5.61 10.52 20.98
C LEU A 348 -5.15 9.35 21.86
N ASN A 349 -3.88 9.34 22.28
CA ASN A 349 -3.25 8.16 22.86
C ASN A 349 -3.35 8.09 24.39
N ASP A 350 -3.54 9.22 25.07
CA ASP A 350 -3.63 9.25 26.53
C ASP A 350 -5.08 9.52 26.97
N TRP A 351 -5.64 10.68 26.62
CA TRP A 351 -6.92 11.13 27.20
C TRP A 351 -8.15 10.39 26.65
N LEU A 352 -8.31 10.33 25.32
CA LEU A 352 -9.49 9.78 24.67
C LEU A 352 -9.31 8.33 24.18
N GLN A 353 -8.17 7.70 24.44
CA GLN A 353 -7.87 6.35 23.95
C GLN A 353 -8.97 5.33 24.29
N ARG A 354 -9.46 5.34 25.54
CA ARG A 354 -10.56 4.46 25.95
C ARG A 354 -11.85 4.77 25.21
N SER A 355 -12.20 6.05 25.06
CA SER A 355 -13.39 6.45 24.32
C SER A 355 -13.34 6.06 22.84
N PHE A 356 -12.15 6.07 22.23
CA PHE A 356 -11.97 5.55 20.88
C PHE A 356 -12.20 4.05 20.79
N ASN A 357 -11.67 3.28 21.75
CA ASN A 357 -11.87 1.82 21.77
C ASN A 357 -13.35 1.46 22.00
N ASP A 358 -13.98 2.07 23.01
CA ASP A 358 -15.39 1.81 23.34
C ASP A 358 -16.33 2.13 22.16
N GLU A 359 -16.13 3.28 21.50
CA GLU A 359 -16.96 3.67 20.36
C GLU A 359 -16.64 2.83 19.12
N HIS A 360 -15.38 2.46 18.90
CA HIS A 360 -15.01 1.56 17.82
C HIS A 360 -15.66 0.18 18.00
N GLU A 361 -15.61 -0.40 19.20
CA GLU A 361 -16.29 -1.66 19.52
C GLU A 361 -17.80 -1.56 19.28
N ALA A 362 -18.44 -0.48 19.74
CA ALA A 362 -19.86 -0.25 19.48
C ALA A 362 -20.17 -0.14 17.98
N MET A 363 -19.32 0.53 17.19
CA MET A 363 -19.46 0.59 15.74
C MET A 363 -19.27 -0.78 15.07
N VAL A 364 -18.34 -1.61 15.55
CA VAL A 364 -18.15 -2.98 15.05
C VAL A 364 -19.41 -3.80 15.30
N GLU A 365 -19.95 -3.75 16.51
CA GLU A 365 -21.19 -4.45 16.88
C GLU A 365 -22.37 -3.97 16.04
N GLU A 366 -22.52 -2.67 15.81
CA GLU A 366 -23.57 -2.11 14.94
C GLU A 366 -23.46 -2.66 13.51
N VAL A 367 -22.26 -2.72 12.94
CA VAL A 367 -22.04 -3.27 11.59
C VAL A 367 -22.36 -4.75 11.55
N GLN A 368 -21.94 -5.53 12.56
CA GLN A 368 -22.21 -6.97 12.65
C GLN A 368 -23.70 -7.28 12.84
N CYS A 369 -24.43 -6.49 13.62
CA CYS A 369 -25.87 -6.67 13.84
C CYS A 369 -26.74 -6.14 12.69
N SER A 370 -26.26 -5.15 11.94
CA SER A 370 -27.00 -4.53 10.84
C SER A 370 -26.76 -5.20 9.50
N ALA A 371 -25.75 -6.09 9.39
CA ALA A 371 -25.52 -6.92 8.22
C ALA A 371 -26.76 -7.82 8.00
N PRO A 372 -27.56 -7.57 6.96
CA PRO A 372 -28.68 -8.45 6.65
C PRO A 372 -28.14 -9.84 6.29
N VAL A 373 -28.79 -10.90 6.74
CA VAL A 373 -28.60 -12.28 6.23
C VAL A 373 -29.21 -12.39 4.82
N LEU A 374 -28.93 -11.43 3.94
CA LEU A 374 -29.50 -11.37 2.60
C LEU A 374 -28.55 -12.05 1.62
N ASP A 375 -29.08 -13.10 0.98
CA ASP A 375 -28.63 -13.67 -0.30
C ASP A 375 -28.68 -12.60 -1.42
N SER A 376 -27.88 -11.53 -1.33
CA SER A 376 -27.83 -10.48 -2.35
C SER A 376 -26.79 -10.81 -3.41
N GLU A 377 -27.18 -11.62 -4.39
CA GLU A 377 -26.46 -11.85 -5.66
C GLU A 377 -26.46 -10.63 -6.60
N ALA A 378 -26.50 -9.40 -6.10
CA ALA A 378 -26.59 -8.20 -6.94
C ALA A 378 -25.54 -7.16 -6.54
N ASP A 379 -24.51 -7.07 -7.37
CA ASP A 379 -23.57 -5.95 -7.52
C ASP A 379 -22.48 -5.75 -6.44
N GLU A 380 -21.86 -6.84 -5.97
CA GLU A 380 -20.56 -6.82 -5.23
C GLU A 380 -19.32 -6.79 -6.17
N ASP A 381 -19.51 -6.56 -7.47
CA ASP A 381 -18.44 -6.73 -8.46
C ASP A 381 -17.37 -5.61 -8.49
N ASP A 382 -17.59 -4.46 -7.81
CA ASP A 382 -16.66 -3.31 -7.85
C ASP A 382 -16.01 -2.92 -6.50
N ASP A 383 -16.51 -3.38 -5.35
CA ASP A 383 -16.01 -2.92 -4.04
C ASP A 383 -14.96 -3.86 -3.40
N GLU A 384 -14.89 -5.15 -3.76
CA GLU A 384 -13.91 -6.08 -3.17
C GLU A 384 -12.46 -5.87 -3.66
N ASP A 385 -12.23 -5.18 -4.79
CA ASP A 385 -10.87 -4.80 -5.19
C ASP A 385 -10.30 -3.64 -4.35
N ASN A 386 -11.12 -3.01 -3.50
CA ASN A 386 -10.67 -2.09 -2.44
C ASN A 386 -10.35 -2.79 -1.10
N GLU A 387 -10.72 -4.06 -0.89
CA GLU A 387 -10.42 -4.79 0.37
C GLU A 387 -8.92 -5.11 0.55
N ALA A 388 -8.16 -5.00 -0.53
CA ALA A 388 -6.71 -4.97 -0.53
C ALA A 388 -6.18 -3.55 -0.77
N GLU A 389 -6.85 -2.51 -0.27
CA GLU A 389 -6.17 -1.23 -0.05
C GLU A 389 -4.97 -1.52 0.84
N ILE A 390 -3.84 -1.63 0.16
CA ILE A 390 -2.48 -1.51 0.64
C ILE A 390 -2.55 -0.38 1.65
N GLY A 391 -2.63 -0.71 2.94
CA GLY A 391 -2.89 0.27 3.98
C GLY A 391 -1.88 1.40 3.87
N ASP A 392 -2.31 2.49 3.23
CA ASP A 392 -1.48 3.68 3.04
C ASP A 392 -1.23 4.35 4.40
N GLU A 393 -1.95 3.92 5.45
CA GLU A 393 -1.78 4.29 6.86
C GLU A 393 -0.31 4.28 7.30
N ASP A 394 0.49 3.37 6.74
CA ASP A 394 1.90 3.18 7.10
C ASP A 394 2.89 3.75 6.06
N ALA A 395 2.41 4.19 4.89
CA ALA A 395 3.25 4.67 3.78
C ALA A 395 4.13 5.88 4.17
N ASP A 396 3.68 6.61 5.18
CA ASP A 396 4.28 7.87 5.63
C ASP A 396 5.28 7.70 6.78
N ASN A 397 5.46 6.49 7.34
CA ASN A 397 6.22 6.25 8.57
C ASN A 397 7.48 5.41 8.30
N ILE A 398 8.58 6.08 7.92
CA ILE A 398 9.88 5.42 7.55
C ILE A 398 10.45 4.58 8.69
N ASP A 399 10.11 4.92 9.93
CA ASP A 399 10.44 4.14 11.12
C ASP A 399 9.15 3.44 11.57
N TYR A 400 8.81 2.31 10.92
CA TYR A 400 7.56 1.59 11.18
C TYR A 400 7.49 1.14 12.64
N VAL A 401 6.43 1.55 13.30
CA VAL A 401 5.95 0.96 14.54
C VAL A 401 4.53 0.52 14.23
N GLU A 402 4.27 -0.78 14.30
CA GLU A 402 2.92 -1.32 14.09
C GLU A 402 1.96 -0.61 15.06
N ALA A 403 0.91 0.01 14.52
CA ALA A 403 -0.09 0.66 15.35
C ALA A 403 -0.84 -0.41 16.15
N THR A 404 -0.59 -0.42 17.45
CA THR A 404 -1.14 -1.38 18.41
C THR A 404 -2.51 -0.97 18.93
N THR A 405 -2.88 0.31 18.79
CA THR A 405 -4.14 0.85 19.32
C THR A 405 -4.96 1.60 18.27
N ILE A 406 -6.28 1.70 18.45
CA ILE A 406 -7.17 2.47 17.56
C ILE A 406 -6.75 3.95 17.51
N ALA A 407 -6.30 4.51 18.64
CA ALA A 407 -5.79 5.87 18.70
C ALA A 407 -4.57 6.10 17.78
N GLU A 408 -3.63 5.16 17.74
CA GLU A 408 -2.47 5.21 16.84
C GLU A 408 -2.91 5.12 15.37
N LYS A 409 -3.89 4.26 15.06
CA LYS A 409 -4.48 4.16 13.70
C LYS A 409 -5.16 5.45 13.29
N VAL A 410 -5.95 6.06 14.16
CA VAL A 410 -6.57 7.38 13.93
C VAL A 410 -5.51 8.47 13.71
N GLY A 411 -4.42 8.44 14.47
CA GLY A 411 -3.28 9.35 14.27
C GLY A 411 -2.61 9.19 12.90
N ASN A 412 -2.38 7.95 12.46
CA ASN A 412 -1.85 7.63 11.14
C ASN A 412 -2.81 8.04 10.01
N TYR A 413 -4.10 7.78 10.19
CA TYR A 413 -5.16 8.21 9.28
C TYR A 413 -5.16 9.73 9.07
N LEU A 414 -5.10 10.53 10.16
CA LEU A 414 -5.03 11.99 10.04
C LEU A 414 -3.77 12.43 9.29
N ARG A 415 -2.62 11.85 9.63
CA ARG A 415 -1.35 12.14 8.95
C ARG A 415 -1.44 11.89 7.44
N LEU A 416 -2.01 10.76 7.04
CA LEU A 416 -2.16 10.39 5.65
C LEU A 416 -3.13 11.32 4.91
N CYS A 417 -4.29 11.65 5.51
CA CYS A 417 -5.30 12.53 4.93
C CYS A 417 -4.76 13.93 4.59
N PHE A 418 -3.81 14.42 5.38
CA PHE A 418 -3.23 15.77 5.24
C PHE A 418 -1.78 15.78 4.74
N ALA A 419 -1.23 14.63 4.34
CA ALA A 419 0.14 14.48 3.86
C ALA A 419 0.48 15.35 2.63
N THR A 420 -0.50 15.64 1.76
CA THR A 420 -0.31 16.48 0.57
C THR A 420 0.31 17.84 0.93
N TYR A 421 -0.23 18.52 1.95
CA TYR A 421 0.29 19.82 2.38
C TYR A 421 1.70 19.70 2.97
N ARG A 422 1.89 18.71 3.85
CA ARG A 422 3.16 18.40 4.51
C ARG A 422 4.27 18.16 3.50
N TYR A 423 4.05 17.29 2.53
CA TYR A 423 5.02 16.96 1.49
C TYR A 423 5.33 18.13 0.58
N CYS A 424 4.33 18.91 0.16
CA CYS A 424 4.60 20.12 -0.62
C CYS A 424 5.46 21.12 0.18
N ARG A 425 5.18 21.28 1.47
CA ARG A 425 5.93 22.20 2.34
C ARG A 425 7.36 21.73 2.57
N GLU A 426 7.58 20.45 2.78
CA GLU A 426 8.92 19.90 2.96
C GLU A 426 9.76 19.96 1.68
N LEU A 427 9.16 19.66 0.52
CA LEU A 427 9.85 19.77 -0.76
C LEU A 427 10.13 21.24 -1.14
N SER A 428 9.20 22.16 -0.90
CA SER A 428 9.42 23.59 -1.19
C SER A 428 10.50 24.23 -0.30
N ASN A 429 10.64 23.78 0.96
CA ASN A 429 11.68 24.28 1.88
C ASN A 429 13.04 23.56 1.74
N ALA A 430 13.18 22.64 0.79
CA ALA A 430 14.45 21.95 0.58
C ALA A 430 15.53 22.94 0.06
N LYS A 431 16.68 22.98 0.74
CA LYS A 431 17.81 23.90 0.42
C LYS A 431 18.40 23.74 -0.99
N HIS A 432 18.17 22.60 -1.63
CA HIS A 432 18.66 22.32 -2.97
C HIS A 432 17.48 22.02 -3.87
N MET A 433 17.55 22.47 -5.13
CA MET A 433 16.53 22.20 -6.13
C MET A 433 16.28 20.69 -6.19
N VAL A 434 15.06 20.28 -5.83
CA VAL A 434 14.73 18.86 -5.64
C VAL A 434 14.62 18.15 -6.98
N ILE A 435 14.21 18.87 -8.03
CA ILE A 435 13.94 18.29 -9.35
C ILE A 435 14.66 19.11 -10.42
N GLY A 436 15.46 18.44 -11.25
CA GLY A 436 16.12 18.96 -12.44
C GLY A 436 15.30 18.67 -13.70
N ARG A 437 15.81 17.78 -14.56
CA ARG A 437 15.03 17.25 -15.70
C ARG A 437 14.14 16.11 -15.20
N VAL A 438 12.96 15.96 -15.80
CA VAL A 438 12.11 14.80 -15.52
C VAL A 438 11.93 14.02 -16.80
N ALA A 439 12.18 12.73 -16.70
CA ALA A 439 12.00 11.71 -17.70
C ALA A 439 10.77 10.88 -17.33
N ILE A 440 9.96 10.51 -18.33
CA ILE A 440 8.84 9.60 -18.14
C ILE A 440 9.23 8.24 -18.71
N ALA A 441 9.25 7.22 -17.87
CA ALA A 441 9.32 5.82 -18.27
C ALA A 441 7.91 5.26 -18.19
N GLY A 442 7.19 5.17 -19.31
CA GLY A 442 5.86 4.58 -19.24
C GLY A 442 5.92 3.07 -19.10
N VAL A 443 4.85 2.57 -18.50
CA VAL A 443 4.67 1.17 -18.17
C VAL A 443 3.47 0.70 -18.97
N ARG A 444 3.66 -0.28 -19.86
CA ARG A 444 2.59 -0.76 -20.74
C ARG A 444 1.77 -1.83 -20.04
N ASN A 445 0.45 -1.74 -20.16
CA ASN A 445 -0.43 -2.87 -19.92
C ASN A 445 -0.29 -3.86 -21.06
N THR A 446 0.08 -5.08 -20.73
CA THR A 446 0.12 -6.20 -21.66
C THR A 446 -1.16 -7.01 -21.43
N ALA A 447 -2.11 -6.95 -22.37
CA ALA A 447 -3.30 -7.78 -22.35
C ALA A 447 -2.90 -9.23 -22.67
N MET A 448 -2.38 -9.95 -21.67
CA MET A 448 -1.97 -11.35 -21.79
C MET A 448 -2.73 -12.17 -20.77
N SER A 449 -3.43 -13.20 -21.25
CA SER A 449 -4.02 -14.21 -20.36
C SER A 449 -2.88 -14.93 -19.63
N PRO A 450 -2.94 -15.11 -18.30
CA PRO A 450 -1.94 -15.90 -17.57
C PRO A 450 -1.86 -17.33 -18.13
N GLU A 451 -0.75 -18.02 -17.85
CA GLU A 451 -0.69 -19.47 -18.08
C GLU A 451 -1.75 -20.19 -17.25
N ASP A 452 -2.17 -21.39 -17.71
CA ASP A 452 -3.03 -22.27 -16.92
C ASP A 452 -2.47 -22.42 -15.50
N TRP A 453 -3.26 -22.02 -14.51
CA TRP A 453 -2.91 -22.08 -13.11
C TRP A 453 -2.56 -23.50 -12.67
N ARG A 454 -3.16 -24.54 -13.27
CA ARG A 454 -2.82 -25.94 -12.97
C ARG A 454 -1.39 -26.28 -13.37
N THR A 455 -0.93 -25.77 -14.51
CA THR A 455 0.46 -25.92 -14.95
C THR A 455 1.41 -25.24 -13.97
N THR A 456 1.02 -24.05 -13.49
CA THR A 456 1.79 -23.30 -12.50
C THR A 456 1.88 -24.02 -11.15
N VAL A 457 0.77 -24.61 -10.66
CA VAL A 457 0.77 -25.43 -9.43
C VAL A 457 1.69 -26.63 -9.59
N ARG A 458 1.56 -27.39 -10.68
CA ARG A 458 2.44 -28.55 -10.96
C ARG A 458 3.91 -28.14 -10.99
N TRP A 459 4.22 -27.04 -11.66
CA TRP A 459 5.58 -26.51 -11.72
C TRP A 459 6.12 -26.11 -10.35
N ALA A 460 5.34 -25.40 -9.53
CA ALA A 460 5.76 -25.01 -8.17
C ALA A 460 6.08 -26.24 -7.30
N TYR A 461 5.23 -27.26 -7.35
CA TYR A 461 5.44 -28.54 -6.68
C TYR A 461 6.65 -29.31 -7.24
N GLN A 462 6.84 -29.32 -8.55
CA GLN A 462 8.01 -29.96 -9.17
C GLN A 462 9.31 -29.26 -8.76
N ALA A 463 9.30 -27.94 -8.65
CA ALA A 463 10.46 -27.12 -8.32
C ALA A 463 10.83 -27.20 -6.83
N CYS A 464 9.84 -27.28 -5.94
CA CYS A 464 10.05 -27.11 -4.49
C CYS A 464 9.70 -28.34 -3.66
N GLY A 465 8.83 -29.22 -4.18
CA GLY A 465 8.33 -30.39 -3.48
C GLY A 465 9.30 -31.55 -3.46
N ILE A 466 8.94 -32.58 -2.69
CA ILE A 466 9.71 -33.82 -2.61
C ILE A 466 9.62 -34.55 -3.96
N LYS A 467 10.77 -34.85 -4.57
CA LYS A 467 10.91 -35.36 -5.96
C LYS A 467 9.96 -36.51 -6.35
N GLU A 468 9.59 -37.35 -5.40
CA GLU A 468 8.76 -38.55 -5.66
C GLU A 468 7.27 -38.33 -5.34
N LEU A 469 6.95 -37.28 -4.56
CA LEU A 469 5.60 -37.03 -4.05
C LEU A 469 4.96 -35.76 -4.62
N TRP A 470 5.71 -34.95 -5.35
CA TRP A 470 5.22 -33.66 -5.83
C TRP A 470 3.99 -33.80 -6.72
N LYS A 471 3.96 -34.81 -7.60
CA LYS A 471 2.88 -34.97 -8.58
C LYS A 471 1.56 -35.36 -7.91
N PRO A 472 1.49 -36.40 -7.06
CA PRO A 472 0.27 -36.70 -6.31
C PRO A 472 -0.21 -35.52 -5.47
N LYS A 473 0.69 -34.83 -4.75
CA LYS A 473 0.34 -33.66 -3.94
C LYS A 473 -0.19 -32.50 -4.77
N ALA A 474 0.43 -32.22 -5.92
CA ALA A 474 -0.03 -31.16 -6.81
C ALA A 474 -1.46 -31.43 -7.31
N GLU A 475 -1.78 -32.67 -7.70
CA GLU A 475 -3.14 -33.03 -8.14
C GLU A 475 -4.14 -33.00 -6.97
N GLU A 476 -3.74 -33.38 -5.74
CA GLU A 476 -4.56 -33.23 -4.54
C GLU A 476 -4.97 -31.76 -4.31
N VAL A 477 -4.01 -30.84 -4.34
CA VAL A 477 -4.27 -29.41 -4.16
C VAL A 477 -5.07 -28.81 -5.32
N ILE A 478 -4.81 -29.22 -6.56
CA ILE A 478 -5.62 -28.82 -7.71
C ILE A 478 -7.08 -29.22 -7.50
N GLY A 479 -7.33 -30.45 -7.03
CA GLY A 479 -8.68 -30.92 -6.71
C GLY A 479 -9.35 -30.14 -5.57
N GLN A 480 -8.58 -29.72 -4.55
CA GLN A 480 -9.09 -28.86 -3.47
C GLN A 480 -9.51 -27.48 -4.00
N ILE A 481 -8.66 -26.82 -4.79
CA ILE A 481 -8.98 -25.52 -5.41
C ILE A 481 -10.19 -25.63 -6.33
N GLU A 482 -10.29 -26.71 -7.12
CA GLU A 482 -11.47 -26.97 -7.96
C GLU A 482 -12.74 -27.15 -7.14
N THR A 483 -12.64 -27.81 -5.98
CA THR A 483 -13.79 -27.99 -5.08
C THR A 483 -14.22 -26.65 -4.48
N LEU A 484 -13.27 -25.84 -4.02
CA LEU A 484 -13.54 -24.50 -3.50
C LEU A 484 -14.12 -23.56 -4.57
N ALA A 485 -13.59 -23.60 -5.79
CA ALA A 485 -14.06 -22.72 -6.87
C ALA A 485 -15.47 -23.08 -7.36
N ASN A 486 -15.91 -24.31 -7.17
CA ASN A 486 -17.24 -24.79 -7.57
C ASN A 486 -18.23 -24.83 -6.40
N CYS A 487 -17.87 -24.33 -5.21
CA CYS A 487 -18.82 -24.25 -4.10
C CYS A 487 -19.80 -23.08 -4.30
N ASP A 488 -20.97 -23.16 -3.67
CA ASP A 488 -22.01 -22.13 -3.78
C ASP A 488 -21.65 -20.83 -3.03
N ASN A 489 -20.48 -20.75 -2.38
CA ASN A 489 -20.03 -19.57 -1.66
C ASN A 489 -19.48 -18.51 -2.64
N ALA A 490 -20.17 -17.39 -2.77
CA ALA A 490 -19.78 -16.27 -3.63
C ALA A 490 -18.40 -15.67 -3.26
N VAL A 491 -18.11 -15.52 -1.96
CA VAL A 491 -16.84 -14.99 -1.45
C VAL A 491 -15.66 -15.86 -1.89
N GLU A 492 -15.77 -17.18 -1.75
CA GLU A 492 -14.72 -18.10 -2.22
C GLU A 492 -14.60 -18.09 -3.74
N ARG A 493 -15.71 -17.99 -4.49
CA ARG A 493 -15.68 -17.85 -5.95
C ARG A 493 -14.99 -16.55 -6.40
N ASN A 494 -15.20 -15.44 -5.69
CA ASN A 494 -14.57 -14.15 -5.96
C ASN A 494 -13.09 -14.16 -5.61
N ARG A 495 -12.72 -14.72 -4.45
CA ARG A 495 -11.33 -14.95 -4.06
C ARG A 495 -10.57 -15.76 -5.11
N LEU A 496 -11.23 -16.75 -5.71
CA LEU A 496 -10.69 -17.63 -6.75
C LEU A 496 -10.92 -17.11 -8.17
N LYS A 497 -11.00 -15.78 -8.39
CA LYS A 497 -11.12 -15.17 -9.74
C LYS A 497 -10.10 -15.71 -10.76
N PHE A 498 -8.90 -16.14 -10.33
CA PHE A 498 -7.88 -16.74 -11.20
C PHE A 498 -8.27 -18.12 -11.77
N PHE A 499 -9.27 -18.78 -11.19
CA PHE A 499 -9.80 -20.07 -11.64
C PHE A 499 -10.50 -19.97 -13.01
N ARG A 500 -11.19 -18.84 -13.25
CA ARG A 500 -11.86 -18.55 -14.52
C ARG A 500 -10.76 -18.20 -15.53
N GLN A 501 -10.25 -19.18 -16.29
CA GLN A 501 -9.22 -19.02 -17.35
C GLN A 501 -9.62 -18.07 -18.51
N MET A 502 -10.60 -17.18 -18.32
CA MET A 502 -10.93 -16.12 -19.28
C MET A 502 -9.86 -15.03 -19.16
N PRO A 503 -9.45 -14.40 -20.29
CA PRO A 503 -8.71 -13.15 -20.24
C PRO A 503 -9.62 -12.06 -19.68
N THR A 504 -9.77 -11.98 -18.36
CA THR A 504 -10.21 -10.73 -17.76
C THR A 504 -9.08 -9.74 -18.02
N VAL A 505 -9.41 -8.70 -18.79
CA VAL A 505 -8.49 -7.76 -19.46
C VAL A 505 -7.59 -6.96 -18.49
N GLN A 506 -7.63 -7.25 -17.19
CA GLN A 506 -6.85 -6.62 -16.12
C GLN A 506 -5.76 -7.53 -15.51
N GLY A 507 -5.44 -8.65 -16.16
CA GLY A 507 -4.47 -9.64 -15.68
C GLY A 507 -3.00 -9.18 -15.68
N GLY A 508 -2.59 -8.40 -14.67
CA GLY A 508 -1.19 -8.16 -14.29
C GLY A 508 -0.53 -6.96 -14.98
N VAL A 509 -0.59 -5.78 -14.35
CA VAL A 509 0.18 -4.61 -14.77
C VAL A 509 1.63 -4.78 -14.29
N ILE A 510 2.63 -4.38 -15.09
CA ILE A 510 3.99 -4.25 -14.56
C ILE A 510 3.95 -3.12 -13.53
N HIS A 511 4.31 -3.36 -12.27
CA HIS A 511 4.31 -2.26 -11.30
C HIS A 511 5.52 -1.34 -11.54
N CYS A 512 5.33 -0.05 -11.23
CA CYS A 512 6.28 1.00 -11.55
C CYS A 512 7.65 0.80 -10.88
N GLU A 513 7.65 0.27 -9.67
CA GLU A 513 8.84 -0.05 -8.88
C GLU A 513 9.73 -1.07 -9.58
N ALA A 514 9.12 -2.19 -10.01
CA ALA A 514 9.81 -3.25 -10.73
C ALA A 514 10.29 -2.78 -12.11
N ALA A 515 9.50 -1.94 -12.80
CA ALA A 515 9.88 -1.34 -14.08
C ALA A 515 11.14 -0.47 -13.95
N LEU A 516 11.16 0.46 -13.00
CA LEU A 516 12.31 1.34 -12.79
C LEU A 516 13.55 0.58 -12.31
N ALA A 517 13.38 -0.43 -11.45
CA ALA A 517 14.49 -1.29 -11.03
C ALA A 517 15.09 -2.09 -12.19
N SER A 518 14.25 -2.60 -13.10
CA SER A 518 14.72 -3.28 -14.32
C SER A 518 15.50 -2.33 -15.22
N LEU A 519 14.99 -1.11 -15.43
CA LEU A 519 15.70 -0.06 -16.18
C LEU A 519 17.07 0.26 -15.59
N TYR A 520 17.19 0.31 -14.26
CA TYR A 520 18.47 0.50 -13.60
C TYR A 520 19.46 -0.64 -13.89
N LEU A 521 19.02 -1.90 -13.81
CA LEU A 521 19.86 -3.06 -14.14
C LEU A 521 20.30 -3.02 -15.60
N LEU A 522 19.37 -2.77 -16.52
CA LEU A 522 19.66 -2.65 -17.95
C LEU A 522 20.67 -1.53 -18.23
N GLY A 523 20.54 -0.41 -17.51
CA GLY A 523 21.49 0.71 -17.49
C GLY A 523 22.90 0.26 -17.14
N ARG A 524 23.05 -0.64 -16.17
CA ARG A 524 24.33 -1.13 -15.67
C ARG A 524 24.98 -2.18 -16.57
N ILE A 525 24.19 -3.03 -17.24
CA ILE A 525 24.72 -4.02 -18.20
C ILE A 525 24.97 -3.44 -19.60
N ASN A 526 24.77 -2.13 -19.79
CA ASN A 526 24.91 -1.44 -21.08
C ASN A 526 24.10 -2.08 -22.21
N SER A 527 22.85 -2.46 -21.93
CA SER A 527 21.95 -2.97 -22.97
C SER A 527 21.80 -1.94 -24.10
N SER A 528 21.85 -2.41 -25.35
CA SER A 528 21.64 -1.57 -26.55
C SER A 528 20.20 -1.11 -26.71
N HIS A 529 19.25 -1.74 -25.99
CA HIS A 529 17.82 -1.51 -26.12
C HIS A 529 17.28 -0.42 -25.18
N ILE A 530 18.14 0.23 -24.40
CA ILE A 530 17.73 1.31 -23.49
C ILE A 530 18.39 2.63 -23.86
N ASP A 531 17.70 3.72 -23.56
CA ASP A 531 18.26 5.06 -23.75
C ASP A 531 19.55 5.23 -22.92
N PRO A 532 20.64 5.76 -23.52
CA PRO A 532 21.90 6.00 -22.82
C PRO A 532 21.80 6.85 -21.55
N GLU A 533 20.78 7.70 -21.40
CA GLU A 533 20.59 8.51 -20.19
C GLU A 533 20.31 7.64 -18.95
N PHE A 534 19.68 6.47 -19.10
CA PHE A 534 19.41 5.53 -17.98
C PHE A 534 20.69 4.95 -17.35
N ARG A 535 21.83 5.00 -18.03
CA ARG A 535 23.13 4.55 -17.49
C ARG A 535 23.58 5.35 -16.27
N ARG A 536 23.01 6.56 -16.10
CA ARG A 536 23.39 7.48 -15.03
C ARG A 536 22.57 7.29 -13.75
N ILE A 537 21.48 6.52 -13.81
CA ILE A 537 20.54 6.34 -12.70
C ILE A 537 21.25 6.04 -11.39
N LEU A 538 20.70 6.60 -10.32
CA LEU A 538 21.09 6.35 -8.96
C LEU A 538 20.16 5.27 -8.36
N PRO A 539 20.69 4.36 -7.52
CA PRO A 539 19.94 3.27 -6.91
C PRO A 539 19.10 3.78 -5.74
N THR A 540 18.11 4.61 -6.04
CA THR A 540 17.16 5.12 -5.07
C THR A 540 15.79 5.09 -5.71
N LEU A 541 14.85 4.39 -5.09
CA LEU A 541 13.50 4.22 -5.59
C LEU A 541 12.52 4.74 -4.54
N GLY A 542 11.66 5.66 -4.94
CA GLY A 542 10.53 6.12 -4.13
C GLY A 542 9.23 5.77 -4.85
N SER A 543 8.37 5.02 -4.18
CA SER A 543 7.03 4.69 -4.66
C SER A 543 5.99 5.58 -3.98
N SER A 544 4.86 5.82 -4.62
CA SER A 544 3.77 6.61 -4.06
C SER A 544 2.96 5.89 -2.98
N LYS A 545 3.05 4.56 -2.97
CA LYS A 545 2.43 3.64 -2.02
C LYS A 545 3.46 2.58 -1.60
N PRO A 546 3.22 1.80 -0.53
CA PRO A 546 4.09 0.68 -0.16
C PRO A 546 4.32 -0.28 -1.35
N CYS A 547 5.53 -0.83 -1.46
CA CYS A 547 5.89 -1.70 -2.58
C CYS A 547 5.20 -3.07 -2.46
N CYS A 548 4.76 -3.63 -3.59
CA CYS A 548 4.24 -4.99 -3.65
C CYS A 548 5.30 -6.03 -3.20
N PRO A 549 4.93 -7.07 -2.43
CA PRO A 549 5.83 -8.17 -2.10
C PRO A 549 6.51 -8.79 -3.33
N LEU A 550 5.76 -8.95 -4.43
CA LEU A 550 6.30 -9.52 -5.68
C LEU A 550 7.31 -8.59 -6.34
N CYS A 551 7.04 -7.29 -6.33
CA CYS A 551 8.01 -6.27 -6.79
C CYS A 551 9.26 -6.26 -5.92
N SER A 552 9.09 -6.50 -4.62
CA SER A 552 10.22 -6.62 -3.69
C SER A 552 11.08 -7.84 -3.98
N ILE A 553 10.49 -8.97 -4.37
CA ILE A 553 11.24 -10.15 -4.88
C ILE A 553 12.02 -9.78 -6.14
N ILE A 554 11.38 -9.12 -7.11
CA ILE A 554 12.03 -8.67 -8.35
C ILE A 554 13.24 -7.76 -8.04
N VAL A 555 13.05 -6.74 -7.19
CA VAL A 555 14.10 -5.81 -6.80
C VAL A 555 15.24 -6.52 -6.04
N LYS A 556 14.92 -7.49 -5.17
CA LYS A 556 15.93 -8.30 -4.45
C LYS A 556 16.79 -9.13 -5.40
N GLU A 557 16.21 -9.76 -6.42
CA GLU A 557 16.96 -10.51 -7.43
C GLU A 557 17.76 -9.60 -8.36
N ILE A 558 17.23 -8.43 -8.71
CA ILE A 558 17.98 -7.38 -9.43
C ILE A 558 19.20 -6.93 -8.60
N ASN A 559 19.01 -6.66 -7.31
CA ASN A 559 20.10 -6.30 -6.38
C ASN A 559 21.14 -7.42 -6.24
N ARG A 560 20.75 -8.69 -6.35
CA ARG A 560 21.69 -9.82 -6.39
C ARG A 560 22.53 -9.78 -7.67
N GLU A 561 21.92 -9.49 -8.81
CA GLU A 561 22.66 -9.39 -10.08
C GLU A 561 23.58 -8.17 -10.13
N LEU A 562 23.11 -7.01 -9.66
CA LEU A 562 23.91 -5.79 -9.55
C LEU A 562 25.18 -5.99 -8.71
N ARG A 563 25.10 -6.74 -7.60
CA ARG A 563 26.27 -7.09 -6.79
C ARG A 563 27.30 -7.92 -7.55
N LYS A 564 26.85 -8.85 -8.40
CA LYS A 564 27.76 -9.64 -9.26
C LYS A 564 28.44 -8.77 -10.32
N LEU A 565 27.78 -7.72 -10.77
CA LEU A 565 28.34 -6.70 -11.68
C LEU A 565 29.25 -5.69 -10.95
N GLY A 566 29.50 -5.86 -9.65
CA GLY A 566 30.35 -4.97 -8.86
C GLY A 566 29.68 -3.69 -8.38
N SER A 567 28.35 -3.57 -8.47
CA SER A 567 27.63 -2.42 -7.90
C SER A 567 27.72 -2.44 -6.38
N ALA A 568 28.34 -1.42 -5.80
CA ALA A 568 28.48 -1.27 -4.34
C ALA A 568 27.17 -0.88 -3.65
N VAL A 569 26.19 -0.36 -4.40
CA VAL A 569 24.94 0.19 -3.85
C VAL A 569 23.74 -0.57 -4.42
N ALA A 570 22.85 -1.01 -3.52
CA ALA A 570 21.59 -1.68 -3.82
C ALA A 570 20.44 -0.66 -3.90
N ILE A 571 19.40 -0.98 -4.66
CA ILE A 571 18.15 -0.22 -4.65
C ILE A 571 17.44 -0.52 -3.31
N PRO A 572 17.21 0.48 -2.45
CA PRO A 572 16.50 0.28 -1.20
C PRO A 572 14.99 0.10 -1.45
N ILE A 573 14.35 -0.74 -0.64
CA ILE A 573 12.89 -0.87 -0.61
C ILE A 573 12.43 -0.28 0.72
N LEU A 574 11.82 0.91 0.67
CA LEU A 574 11.41 1.62 1.88
C LEU A 574 10.35 0.85 2.68
N PHE A 575 9.31 0.42 1.96
CA PHE A 575 8.12 -0.18 2.54
C PHE A 575 7.64 -1.32 1.66
N THR A 576 7.20 -2.41 2.27
CA THR A 576 6.45 -3.45 1.60
C THR A 576 5.15 -3.73 2.33
N HIS A 577 4.04 -3.80 1.61
CA HIS A 577 2.81 -4.34 2.17
C HIS A 577 2.86 -5.87 2.21
N SER A 578 1.86 -6.51 2.83
CA SER A 578 1.79 -7.97 2.94
C SER A 578 1.01 -8.64 1.81
N THR A 579 0.02 -7.97 1.23
CA THR A 579 -0.85 -8.61 0.21
C THR A 579 -0.20 -8.60 -1.17
N PRO A 580 0.07 -9.73 -1.85
CA PRO A 580 0.55 -9.72 -3.23
C PRO A 580 -0.52 -9.13 -4.17
N CYS A 581 -0.12 -8.24 -5.07
CA CYS A 581 -0.99 -7.81 -6.17
C CYS A 581 -0.63 -8.56 -7.45
N THR A 582 -1.62 -8.79 -8.30
CA THR A 582 -1.40 -9.32 -9.65
C THR A 582 -0.41 -8.44 -10.40
N SER A 583 0.61 -9.04 -11.00
CA SER A 583 1.72 -8.32 -11.63
C SER A 583 2.28 -9.11 -12.81
N ALA A 584 3.01 -8.39 -13.65
CA ALA A 584 3.83 -8.93 -14.74
C ALA A 584 5.32 -8.83 -14.43
N LEU A 585 6.14 -9.60 -15.14
CA LEU A 585 7.59 -9.39 -15.16
C LEU A 585 7.93 -8.13 -15.95
N PRO A 586 8.87 -7.28 -15.48
CA PRO A 586 9.32 -6.16 -16.28
C PRO A 586 10.11 -6.67 -17.51
N PRO A 587 9.97 -6.02 -18.68
CA PRO A 587 10.63 -6.46 -19.90
C PRO A 587 12.15 -6.38 -19.80
N GLY A 588 12.85 -7.09 -20.68
CA GLY A 588 14.30 -6.97 -20.84
C GLY A 588 15.15 -7.59 -19.73
N LEU A 589 14.56 -8.09 -18.64
CA LEU A 589 15.33 -8.77 -17.58
C LEU A 589 16.17 -9.92 -18.15
N PRO A 590 17.45 -10.06 -17.77
CA PRO A 590 18.27 -11.20 -18.18
C PRO A 590 17.62 -12.53 -17.78
N GLN A 591 17.74 -13.57 -18.63
CA GLN A 591 17.12 -14.88 -18.39
C GLN A 591 17.46 -15.46 -17.02
N ARG A 592 18.72 -15.31 -16.57
CA ARG A 592 19.16 -15.73 -15.25
C ARG A 592 18.37 -15.07 -14.12
N VAL A 593 18.08 -13.77 -14.25
CA VAL A 593 17.31 -13.00 -13.27
C VAL A 593 15.85 -13.43 -13.28
N ARG A 594 15.24 -13.57 -14.47
CA ARG A 594 13.85 -14.07 -14.59
C ARG A 594 13.66 -15.45 -13.97
N LYS A 595 14.56 -16.39 -14.26
CA LYS A 595 14.55 -17.74 -13.67
C LYS A 595 14.69 -17.70 -12.14
N ALA A 596 15.54 -16.84 -11.60
CA ALA A 596 15.68 -16.69 -10.15
C ALA A 596 14.43 -16.09 -9.50
N ILE A 597 13.82 -15.07 -10.12
CA ILE A 597 12.54 -14.50 -9.67
C ILE A 597 11.45 -15.56 -9.65
N LEU A 598 11.29 -16.28 -10.76
CA LEU A 598 10.31 -17.35 -10.89
C LEU A 598 10.51 -18.43 -9.84
N GLN A 599 11.75 -18.89 -9.63
CA GLN A 599 12.05 -19.87 -8.58
C GLN A 599 11.61 -19.39 -7.19
N THR A 600 11.95 -18.16 -6.81
CA THR A 600 11.55 -17.60 -5.51
C THR A 600 10.03 -17.45 -5.40
N VAL A 601 9.35 -17.04 -6.47
CA VAL A 601 7.89 -16.93 -6.48
C VAL A 601 7.23 -18.32 -6.41
N ALA A 602 7.80 -19.33 -7.07
CA ALA A 602 7.33 -20.71 -6.99
C ALA A 602 7.42 -21.27 -5.58
N GLU A 603 8.51 -20.98 -4.85
CA GLU A 603 8.67 -21.34 -3.44
C GLU A 603 7.57 -20.73 -2.58
N LYS A 604 7.17 -19.48 -2.87
CA LYS A 604 6.06 -18.81 -2.18
C LYS A 604 4.71 -19.43 -2.52
N VAL A 605 4.44 -19.71 -3.80
CA VAL A 605 3.22 -20.42 -4.23
C VAL A 605 3.13 -21.77 -3.53
N TYR A 606 4.20 -22.57 -3.56
CA TYR A 606 4.26 -23.87 -2.91
C TYR A 606 3.95 -23.76 -1.41
N ALA A 607 4.60 -22.84 -0.70
CA ALA A 607 4.37 -22.64 0.73
C ALA A 607 2.92 -22.24 1.04
N SER A 608 2.34 -21.33 0.26
CA SER A 608 0.94 -20.91 0.47
C SER A 608 -0.07 -22.01 0.18
N LEU A 609 0.24 -22.93 -0.75
CA LEU A 609 -0.64 -24.04 -1.09
C LEU A 609 -0.54 -25.21 -0.10
N GLU A 610 0.65 -25.47 0.46
CA GLU A 610 0.77 -26.42 1.57
C GLU A 610 0.02 -25.93 2.82
N ASP A 611 -0.02 -24.60 3.05
CA ASP A 611 -0.81 -23.98 4.12
C ASP A 611 -2.31 -24.24 3.92
N LEU A 612 -2.84 -23.93 2.73
CA LEU A 612 -4.22 -24.24 2.34
C LEU A 612 -4.55 -25.73 2.53
N SER A 613 -3.65 -26.62 2.12
CA SER A 613 -3.87 -28.06 2.27
C SER A 613 -3.90 -28.48 3.75
N ARG A 614 -3.16 -27.81 4.63
CA ARG A 614 -3.16 -28.07 6.07
C ARG A 614 -4.46 -27.59 6.69
N GLU A 615 -4.86 -26.35 6.42
CA GLU A 615 -6.14 -25.78 6.90
C GLU A 615 -7.33 -26.66 6.49
N SER A 616 -7.33 -27.13 5.24
CA SER A 616 -8.40 -28.01 4.73
C SER A 616 -8.47 -29.35 5.47
N LYS A 617 -7.31 -29.89 5.90
CA LYS A 617 -7.23 -31.14 6.68
C LYS A 617 -7.68 -30.92 8.12
N GLU A 618 -7.29 -29.81 8.73
CA GLU A 618 -7.69 -29.44 10.09
C GLU A 618 -9.20 -29.24 10.17
N ARG A 619 -9.80 -28.47 9.25
CA ARG A 619 -11.26 -28.32 9.16
C ARG A 619 -11.99 -29.63 8.96
N ALA A 620 -11.44 -30.54 8.15
CA ALA A 620 -12.03 -31.86 7.95
C ALA A 620 -11.99 -32.72 9.24
N ILE A 621 -10.96 -32.58 10.06
CA ILE A 621 -10.87 -33.25 11.37
C ILE A 621 -11.88 -32.63 12.34
N GLU A 622 -11.96 -31.31 12.43
CA GLU A 622 -12.94 -30.61 13.28
C GLU A 622 -14.38 -31.03 12.93
N LEU A 623 -14.73 -31.09 11.64
CA LEU A 623 -16.05 -31.56 11.20
C LEU A 623 -16.32 -33.05 11.53
N LEU A 624 -15.27 -33.88 11.61
CA LEU A 624 -15.39 -35.29 12.02
C LEU A 624 -15.54 -35.42 13.54
N GLU A 625 -15.00 -34.48 14.31
CA GLU A 625 -15.07 -34.43 15.78
C GLU A 625 -16.36 -33.76 16.28
N GLU A 626 -16.87 -32.74 15.58
CA GLU A 626 -18.13 -32.05 15.88
C GLU A 626 -19.36 -32.76 15.30
N GLY A 627 -19.17 -33.61 14.29
CA GLY A 627 -20.24 -34.36 13.64
C GLY A 627 -20.86 -35.43 14.56
N ASP A 628 -22.13 -35.23 14.90
CA ASP A 628 -23.07 -36.24 15.40
C ASP A 628 -22.77 -37.62 14.78
N PRO A 629 -22.56 -38.71 15.56
CA PRO A 629 -22.14 -40.03 15.06
C PRO A 629 -22.96 -40.60 13.89
N ALA A 630 -24.14 -40.05 13.61
CA ALA A 630 -24.93 -40.36 12.42
C ALA A 630 -24.23 -39.96 11.09
N MET A 631 -23.45 -38.87 11.03
CA MET A 631 -22.83 -38.38 9.79
C MET A 631 -21.52 -39.09 9.39
N GLN A 632 -20.81 -39.70 10.35
CA GLN A 632 -19.59 -40.49 10.07
C GLN A 632 -19.87 -41.68 9.13
N THR A 633 -21.11 -42.19 9.12
CA THR A 633 -21.56 -43.27 8.22
C THR A 633 -21.66 -42.84 6.74
N GLN A 634 -21.85 -41.55 6.46
CA GLN A 634 -22.12 -41.07 5.09
C GLN A 634 -20.84 -40.71 4.32
N TRP A 635 -19.80 -40.21 5.01
CA TRP A 635 -18.49 -39.94 4.41
C TRP A 635 -17.68 -41.22 4.14
N GLY A 636 -17.79 -42.24 4.99
CA GLY A 636 -17.18 -43.56 4.76
C GLY A 636 -17.71 -44.29 3.51
N CYS A 637 -18.93 -43.97 3.07
CA CYS A 637 -19.57 -44.58 1.90
C CYS A 637 -19.26 -43.90 0.56
N ARG A 638 -18.74 -42.66 0.53
CA ARG A 638 -18.41 -41.97 -0.73
C ARG A 638 -17.01 -42.26 -1.26
N HIS A 639 -16.07 -42.67 -0.42
CA HIS A 639 -14.71 -43.03 -0.86
C HIS A 639 -14.49 -44.52 -1.20
N SER A 640 -15.52 -45.36 -1.04
CA SER A 640 -15.45 -46.80 -1.33
C SER A 640 -16.09 -47.22 -2.68
N ARG A 641 -16.53 -46.26 -3.52
CA ARG A 641 -17.05 -46.51 -4.88
C ARG A 641 -16.12 -46.03 -5.98
N LEU A 642 -14.85 -46.41 -5.92
CA LEU A 642 -13.99 -46.52 -7.10
C LEU A 642 -13.18 -47.82 -6.99
N GLY A 643 -13.69 -48.86 -7.64
CA GLY A 643 -13.04 -50.17 -7.76
C GLY A 643 -13.63 -50.96 -8.94
N PRO A 644 -12.85 -51.81 -9.62
CA PRO A 644 -12.76 -51.83 -11.07
C PRO A 644 -13.58 -52.93 -11.76
N ASN A 645 -13.90 -52.68 -13.03
CA ASN A 645 -14.33 -53.71 -13.98
C ASN A 645 -13.21 -54.74 -14.20
N HIS A 646 -13.47 -56.02 -13.91
CA HIS A 646 -13.00 -57.13 -14.73
C HIS A 646 -13.79 -58.42 -14.50
N HIS A 647 -13.99 -59.14 -15.61
CA HIS A 647 -14.76 -60.36 -15.75
C HIS A 647 -14.18 -61.60 -15.04
N GLN A 648 -15.12 -62.44 -14.60
CA GLN A 648 -15.18 -63.91 -14.70
C GLN A 648 -14.40 -64.84 -13.74
N TRP A 649 -15.21 -65.78 -13.22
CA TRP A 649 -14.96 -67.16 -12.78
C TRP A 649 -14.63 -67.45 -11.30
N SER A 650 -15.63 -68.04 -10.64
CA SER A 650 -15.63 -68.82 -9.39
C SER A 650 -15.18 -70.28 -9.64
N PRO A 651 -15.15 -71.18 -8.64
CA PRO A 651 -14.82 -71.04 -7.21
C PRO A 651 -13.79 -72.11 -6.73
N GLU A 652 -13.24 -71.96 -5.53
CA GLU A 652 -13.24 -73.00 -4.48
C GLU A 652 -12.53 -72.52 -3.19
N ARG A 653 -13.23 -72.72 -2.06
CA ARG A 653 -12.77 -72.65 -0.66
C ARG A 653 -12.27 -74.07 -0.26
N PRO A 654 -11.60 -74.33 0.90
CA PRO A 654 -11.84 -73.69 2.21
C PRO A 654 -10.69 -73.62 3.26
N ALA A 655 -11.04 -72.99 4.40
CA ALA A 655 -10.64 -73.26 5.79
C ALA A 655 -9.18 -72.95 6.22
N ALA A 656 -8.90 -72.01 7.14
CA ALA A 656 -9.23 -71.88 8.57
C ALA A 656 -8.14 -72.42 9.52
N LYS A 657 -7.57 -71.51 10.35
CA LYS A 657 -7.25 -71.61 11.82
C LYS A 657 -6.10 -70.64 12.16
N VAL A 658 -6.32 -69.59 12.96
CA VAL A 658 -6.28 -69.50 14.44
C VAL A 658 -4.87 -69.73 15.01
N ILE A 659 -4.32 -68.72 15.69
CA ILE A 659 -3.80 -68.71 17.08
C ILE A 659 -3.29 -67.28 17.39
N GLY A 660 -3.65 -66.73 18.57
CA GLY A 660 -3.20 -65.43 19.10
C GLY A 660 -1.85 -65.50 19.85
N PRO A 661 -1.71 -64.83 21.02
CA PRO A 661 -1.15 -63.47 21.15
C PRO A 661 0.11 -63.43 22.07
N ILE A 662 0.38 -62.27 22.70
CA ILE A 662 1.44 -61.89 23.69
C ILE A 662 2.51 -61.00 23.00
N GLY A 663 2.93 -59.82 23.47
CA GLY A 663 2.80 -59.09 24.73
C GLY A 663 4.10 -58.29 24.98
N SER A 664 4.04 -57.23 25.80
CA SER A 664 5.15 -56.36 26.32
C SER A 664 5.85 -55.45 25.30
N GLY A 665 6.13 -54.16 25.52
CA GLY A 665 6.13 -53.31 26.71
C GLY A 665 7.48 -52.57 26.78
N PHE A 666 7.52 -51.23 26.84
CA PHE A 666 8.68 -50.47 27.34
C PHE A 666 8.29 -49.06 27.85
N TYR A 667 8.76 -48.77 29.06
CA TYR A 667 8.81 -47.47 29.75
C TYR A 667 10.08 -46.71 29.33
N ILE A 668 10.06 -45.37 29.23
CA ILE A 668 11.17 -44.49 29.65
C ILE A 668 10.61 -43.19 30.28
N PHE A 669 11.25 -42.80 31.39
CA PHE A 669 10.98 -41.69 32.31
C PHE A 669 11.76 -40.41 31.94
N ILE A 670 11.24 -39.26 32.41
CA ILE A 670 11.64 -37.84 32.26
C ILE A 670 12.91 -37.52 33.12
N PRO A 671 13.61 -36.34 33.00
CA PRO A 671 13.17 -35.13 33.75
C PRO A 671 13.58 -33.73 33.20
N ASN A 672 12.89 -32.72 33.76
CA ASN A 672 13.05 -31.25 33.67
C ASN A 672 14.40 -30.67 34.13
N ALA A 673 14.73 -29.45 33.70
CA ALA A 673 15.36 -28.41 34.54
C ALA A 673 15.23 -26.96 33.98
N LEU A 674 14.77 -26.04 34.85
CA LEU A 674 14.87 -24.57 34.77
C LEU A 674 16.33 -24.08 34.98
N PHE A 675 16.69 -22.86 34.53
CA PHE A 675 17.43 -21.85 35.33
C PHE A 675 17.55 -20.46 34.62
N ILE A 676 16.93 -19.45 35.24
CA ILE A 676 17.39 -18.08 35.64
C ILE A 676 18.39 -17.26 34.79
N LEU A 677 18.01 -16.00 34.56
CA LEU A 677 18.77 -14.82 34.08
C LEU A 677 19.73 -14.23 35.15
N PRO A 678 20.81 -13.51 34.76
CA PRO A 678 20.89 -12.12 35.25
C PRO A 678 21.50 -11.10 34.27
N LEU A 679 21.03 -9.85 34.44
CA LEU A 679 21.63 -8.60 33.97
C LEU A 679 22.97 -8.31 34.67
N ALA A 680 23.96 -7.73 33.96
CA ALA A 680 24.52 -6.37 34.19
C ALA A 680 26.02 -6.17 33.80
N ILE A 681 26.28 -5.00 33.16
CA ILE A 681 27.47 -4.09 33.25
C ILE A 681 28.66 -4.20 32.27
N LEU A 682 28.74 -3.15 31.42
CA LEU A 682 29.86 -2.32 30.92
C LEU A 682 31.33 -2.76 31.12
N HIS A 683 32.15 -2.70 30.05
CA HIS A 683 33.07 -1.58 29.73
C HIS A 683 33.94 -1.83 28.47
N ARG A 684 34.08 -0.77 27.64
CA ARG A 684 35.20 -0.33 26.76
C ARG A 684 36.10 -1.34 26.01
N TRP A 685 36.41 -1.00 24.76
CA TRP A 685 37.74 -0.87 24.08
C TRP A 685 37.44 -0.44 22.62
N ALA A 686 38.22 0.31 21.85
CA ALA A 686 39.26 1.30 22.06
C ALA A 686 39.39 2.04 20.71
N SER A 687 39.54 3.36 20.76
CA SER A 687 39.85 4.23 19.62
C SER A 687 41.34 4.19 19.29
N VAL A 688 41.70 3.86 18.05
CA VAL A 688 43.00 4.09 17.40
C VAL A 688 42.69 4.30 15.91
N GLY A 689 43.15 5.30 15.17
CA GLY A 689 44.05 6.41 15.47
C GLY A 689 43.92 7.48 14.37
N LYS A 690 44.29 8.71 14.73
CA LYS A 690 44.49 9.85 13.82
C LYS A 690 45.96 9.92 13.40
N GLY A 691 46.17 10.29 12.15
CA GLY A 691 47.40 10.76 11.51
C GLY A 691 47.10 10.73 10.01
N THR A 692 47.23 11.76 9.19
CA THR A 692 48.02 13.01 9.08
C THR A 692 47.30 13.81 7.96
N ALA A 693 47.28 15.13 7.80
CA ALA A 693 48.01 16.28 8.31
C ALA A 693 47.05 17.48 8.39
#